data_AF-A0A498HEX4-F1
#
_entry.id   AF-A0A498HEX4-F1
#
_cell.length_a   1.000
_cell.length_b   1.000
_cell.length_c   1.000
_cell.angle_alpha   90.00
_cell.angle_beta   90.00
_cell.angle_gamma   90.00
#
_symmetry.space_group_name_H-M   'P 1'
#
loop_
_entity.id
_entity.type
_entity.pdbx_description
1 polymer ?
#
loop_
_entity_poly.entity_id
_entity_poly.type
_entity_poly.pdbx_seq_one_letter_code
_entity_poly.pdbx_strand_id
1 'polypeptide(L)'
;MRTPYFAELSFLTQSAGLHFPHKPNSLSLKEAKREEKLIHLIKSIHFGFWMVSINGKTDLESDEDIPFSSSAATSKVEALDFEMIHLRSRADLAKSWVSRHMWIKVPRSVYIVLFKAKINMLLPFGPLAILLHYITGKHGWVFFFSLVGIVPLAERLGYATEQLAFYTGPTVGGLLNATFGNATEMIISIYALKNGMIRVVQQSLLGSILSNMLLVLGCAFFTGGIIHYQKIQVFNKSAALVNSGLLLMAVMGLMFPAVLHFTRSEIHFGKSELSLSRFSSCVMLVAYASYLFFQLRSHRNLYNPIEEEGVRGEDESDEEEAPEITHWEAIGWLAVLTVWVSVLSGYLVDAIQGASDSFNMPVAFISVILLPIVGNAAEHASAIMFAMKDKLDITLGVAIGSSTQISMFVIPFCVVVGWIMGQPMDLNFQLFETATLFITVLVVAFMLQEGTSNYFKGLMLILCYLIVAASFFVHVDPSDGESQETYLQSIYRLKKCDIYQGRWVYDPNSYPLYDSSLCHFLDHAFDCQKNGRADELYLKYRWQPYSCNLPTFDGEDFLERFRDKRIMFVGDSLSLNQWQSLTCMIHATSPQSSYTIKRIGGTSTFTSKSHNVSLMLARNAFLVHIDQQRYGRVLKLDSIDLKDGKSWKEYDVLIFNTWHWWLHARRKQPWDFIQDGKTLHRDMNRLVAYEKALKTWARWVDKNVDTKKTKVFFQSISPSHWNASHWGYPDGRNCTAEREPLVVAYPRSKDPAEVIVEKVLGDMSKQVLLLNVTGLSQLRKDGHPSIYGNGAHLGMDCSHWCLPGVPDTWNQLLYTELIRN
;
A
#
# COMPACT_ATOMS: atom_id res chain seq x y z
N MET A 1 18.83 -14.26 -28.18
CA MET A 1 19.97 -15.03 -27.59
C MET A 1 19.47 -15.77 -26.35
N ARG A 2 20.19 -16.78 -25.85
CA ARG A 2 19.93 -17.39 -24.53
C ARG A 2 20.90 -16.79 -23.51
N THR A 3 20.42 -16.47 -22.31
CA THR A 3 21.22 -16.18 -21.12
C THR A 3 20.57 -16.88 -19.90
N PRO A 4 21.33 -17.26 -18.85
CA PRO A 4 20.99 -18.44 -18.07
C PRO A 4 20.87 -18.20 -16.55
N TYR A 5 19.66 -18.35 -16.01
CA TYR A 5 19.42 -18.42 -14.56
C TYR A 5 18.35 -19.49 -14.21
N PHE A 6 18.67 -20.75 -14.51
CA PHE A 6 17.92 -21.95 -14.06
C PHE A 6 18.86 -23.15 -14.05
N ALA A 7 19.73 -23.23 -13.03
CA ALA A 7 20.81 -24.23 -12.98
C ALA A 7 21.25 -24.66 -11.56
N GLU A 8 20.42 -24.50 -10.52
CA GLU A 8 20.84 -24.84 -9.14
C GLU A 8 19.72 -25.39 -8.24
N LEU A 9 18.72 -26.06 -8.82
CA LEU A 9 17.63 -26.72 -8.06
C LEU A 9 17.31 -28.15 -8.55
N SER A 10 18.29 -28.83 -9.14
CA SER A 10 18.13 -30.14 -9.79
C SER A 10 19.13 -31.18 -9.26
N PHE A 11 19.24 -31.30 -7.94
CA PHE A 11 20.20 -32.21 -7.27
C PHE A 11 19.64 -32.98 -6.05
N LEU A 12 18.34 -33.32 -6.07
CA LEU A 12 17.71 -34.11 -4.98
C LEU A 12 16.66 -35.15 -5.43
N THR A 13 16.65 -35.55 -6.71
CA THR A 13 15.67 -36.53 -7.24
C THR A 13 16.33 -37.59 -8.15
N GLN A 14 17.12 -38.51 -7.55
CA GLN A 14 17.70 -39.63 -8.30
C GLN A 14 17.76 -40.94 -7.49
N SER A 15 16.64 -41.37 -6.89
CA SER A 15 16.55 -42.65 -6.18
C SER A 15 15.17 -43.34 -6.23
N ALA A 16 14.56 -43.43 -7.42
CA ALA A 16 13.44 -44.34 -7.70
C ALA A 16 13.27 -44.56 -9.22
N GLY A 17 13.87 -45.62 -9.77
CA GLY A 17 13.68 -46.01 -11.17
C GLY A 17 12.57 -47.05 -11.32
N LEU A 18 11.47 -46.70 -11.99
CA LEU A 18 10.43 -47.65 -12.42
C LEU A 18 9.79 -47.19 -13.74
N HIS A 19 9.94 -47.99 -14.79
CA HIS A 19 9.28 -47.80 -16.09
C HIS A 19 7.85 -48.40 -16.06
N PHE A 20 6.90 -47.79 -16.78
CA PHE A 20 6.04 -48.41 -17.84
C PHE A 20 5.06 -47.35 -18.45
N PRO A 21 4.27 -47.61 -19.53
CA PRO A 21 4.19 -46.64 -20.64
C PRO A 21 2.79 -46.09 -21.00
N HIS A 22 2.73 -45.29 -22.07
CA HIS A 22 1.54 -44.68 -22.67
C HIS A 22 0.32 -45.62 -22.88
N LYS A 23 -0.88 -45.14 -22.49
CA LYS A 23 -1.85 -44.49 -23.41
C LYS A 23 -3.07 -43.92 -22.64
N PRO A 24 -3.80 -42.94 -23.20
CA PRO A 24 -5.00 -42.38 -22.58
C PRO A 24 -6.25 -43.20 -22.90
N ASN A 25 -7.24 -43.22 -22.00
CA ASN A 25 -8.64 -43.43 -22.39
C ASN A 25 -9.68 -42.94 -21.36
N SER A 26 -10.75 -42.38 -21.92
CA SER A 26 -12.07 -42.07 -21.35
C SER A 26 -12.47 -42.68 -19.99
N LEU A 27 -12.62 -41.83 -18.96
CA LEU A 27 -13.54 -42.07 -17.83
C LEU A 27 -14.40 -40.86 -17.42
N SER A 28 -14.29 -39.74 -18.14
CA SER A 28 -15.23 -38.61 -18.06
C SER A 28 -16.61 -39.00 -18.61
N LEU A 29 -17.42 -39.66 -17.77
CA LEU A 29 -18.90 -39.64 -17.80
C LEU A 29 -19.58 -40.31 -16.59
N LYS A 30 -18.85 -40.99 -15.69
CA LYS A 30 -19.46 -41.74 -14.57
C LYS A 30 -19.49 -41.02 -13.22
N GLU A 31 -18.63 -40.04 -12.98
CA GLU A 31 -18.59 -39.33 -11.68
C GLU A 31 -19.61 -38.18 -11.61
N ALA A 32 -19.87 -37.49 -12.73
CA ALA A 32 -20.88 -36.43 -12.86
C ALA A 32 -22.34 -36.88 -12.58
N LYS A 33 -22.60 -38.18 -12.39
CA LYS A 33 -23.90 -38.72 -11.93
C LYS A 33 -23.94 -39.13 -10.46
N ARG A 34 -22.90 -38.84 -9.67
CA ARG A 34 -22.86 -39.11 -8.23
C ARG A 34 -23.25 -37.89 -7.38
N GLU A 35 -23.04 -36.67 -7.88
CA GLU A 35 -23.28 -35.43 -7.13
C GLU A 35 -24.77 -35.03 -7.04
N GLU A 36 -25.57 -35.25 -8.08
CA GLU A 36 -27.03 -34.97 -8.05
C GLU A 36 -27.76 -35.70 -6.90
N LYS A 37 -27.28 -36.88 -6.50
CA LYS A 37 -27.86 -37.63 -5.37
C LYS A 37 -27.44 -37.10 -3.99
N LEU A 38 -26.35 -36.33 -3.88
CA LEU A 38 -25.91 -35.75 -2.61
C LEU A 38 -26.69 -34.47 -2.28
N ILE A 39 -26.95 -33.64 -3.29
CA ILE A 39 -27.76 -32.42 -3.17
C ILE A 39 -29.19 -32.74 -2.69
N HIS A 40 -29.75 -33.88 -3.11
CA HIS A 40 -31.08 -34.31 -2.69
C HIS A 40 -31.15 -34.87 -1.25
N LEU A 41 -30.01 -35.22 -0.66
CA LEU A 41 -29.90 -35.70 0.73
C LEU A 41 -29.77 -34.52 1.72
N ILE A 42 -29.01 -33.49 1.34
CA ILE A 42 -28.78 -32.28 2.16
C ILE A 42 -30.08 -31.50 2.41
N LYS A 43 -31.05 -31.55 1.48
CA LYS A 43 -32.38 -30.93 1.66
C LYS A 43 -33.27 -31.57 2.74
N SER A 44 -32.84 -32.65 3.41
CA SER A 44 -33.66 -33.38 4.38
C SER A 44 -33.25 -33.22 5.86
N ILE A 45 -32.22 -32.41 6.18
CA ILE A 45 -31.70 -32.28 7.56
C ILE A 45 -31.55 -30.80 7.99
N HIS A 46 -32.49 -29.94 7.58
CA HIS A 46 -32.56 -28.55 8.09
C HIS A 46 -33.98 -27.96 8.07
N PHE A 47 -34.86 -28.50 8.92
CA PHE A 47 -35.96 -27.73 9.50
C PHE A 47 -36.46 -28.41 10.78
N GLY A 48 -36.30 -27.75 11.93
CA GLY A 48 -36.79 -28.28 13.22
C GLY A 48 -35.90 -27.98 14.42
N PHE A 49 -35.93 -26.74 14.92
CA PHE A 49 -36.27 -26.42 16.32
C PHE A 49 -36.22 -24.90 16.56
N TRP A 50 -37.38 -24.22 16.63
CA TRP A 50 -37.60 -23.06 17.53
C TRP A 50 -39.10 -22.67 17.63
N MET A 51 -39.48 -22.18 18.81
CA MET A 51 -40.79 -21.60 19.23
C MET A 51 -42.03 -22.50 19.42
N VAL A 52 -42.97 -21.96 20.22
CA VAL A 52 -44.39 -22.36 20.46
C VAL A 52 -44.59 -23.56 21.41
N SER A 53 -45.41 -23.54 22.48
CA SER A 53 -46.04 -22.42 23.24
C SER A 53 -46.57 -22.91 24.62
N ILE A 54 -47.23 -22.00 25.34
CA ILE A 54 -47.87 -22.11 26.68
C ILE A 54 -49.27 -22.79 26.62
N ASN A 55 -49.70 -23.38 27.75
CA ASN A 55 -51.00 -24.04 28.06
C ASN A 55 -51.25 -25.41 27.37
N GLY A 56 -52.01 -26.35 27.95
CA GLY A 56 -52.59 -26.42 29.32
C GLY A 56 -53.92 -27.21 29.40
N LYS A 57 -54.16 -27.91 30.53
CA LYS A 57 -55.32 -28.79 30.88
C LYS A 57 -55.35 -30.19 30.21
N THR A 58 -55.30 -31.28 30.99
CA THR A 58 -56.40 -32.18 31.50
C THR A 58 -56.89 -33.21 30.44
N ASP A 59 -57.36 -34.42 30.74
CA ASP A 59 -57.96 -35.05 31.95
C ASP A 59 -57.66 -36.58 32.05
N LEU A 60 -57.75 -37.14 33.28
CA LEU A 60 -58.18 -38.52 33.68
C LEU A 60 -57.48 -39.79 33.09
N GLU A 61 -57.46 -40.99 33.71
CA GLU A 61 -58.11 -41.50 34.95
C GLU A 61 -57.33 -42.70 35.58
N SER A 62 -57.53 -42.95 36.89
CA SER A 62 -57.42 -44.23 37.65
C SER A 62 -56.11 -45.05 37.66
N ASP A 63 -55.65 -45.69 38.75
CA ASP A 63 -55.89 -45.67 40.21
C ASP A 63 -54.72 -46.49 40.86
N GLU A 64 -54.51 -46.70 42.17
CA GLU A 64 -55.23 -46.48 43.45
C GLU A 64 -54.21 -45.78 44.43
N ASP A 65 -54.22 -45.70 45.77
CA ASP A 65 -54.97 -46.19 46.95
C ASP A 65 -54.78 -45.15 48.10
N ILE A 66 -55.59 -45.19 49.17
CA ILE A 66 -55.45 -44.36 50.38
C ILE A 66 -55.98 -45.09 51.64
N PRO A 67 -55.42 -44.85 52.84
CA PRO A 67 -56.04 -43.87 53.78
C PRO A 67 -55.00 -43.17 54.71
N PHE A 68 -55.30 -42.43 55.80
CA PHE A 68 -56.54 -42.06 56.53
C PHE A 68 -56.42 -40.59 57.09
N SER A 69 -57.41 -40.12 57.84
CA SER A 69 -57.50 -38.80 58.51
C SER A 69 -56.95 -38.81 59.98
N SER A 70 -56.97 -37.77 60.85
CA SER A 70 -57.92 -36.66 61.05
C SER A 70 -57.46 -35.61 62.10
N SER A 71 -58.09 -34.41 62.07
CA SER A 71 -58.33 -33.43 63.19
C SER A 71 -57.15 -32.82 63.99
N ALA A 72 -57.16 -31.63 64.63
CA ALA A 72 -57.98 -30.39 64.68
C ALA A 72 -58.26 -29.91 66.14
N ALA A 73 -58.05 -28.62 66.43
CA ALA A 73 -58.27 -27.91 67.71
C ALA A 73 -57.37 -28.37 68.90
N THR A 74 -57.17 -27.62 70.01
CA THR A 74 -57.84 -26.41 70.54
C THR A 74 -56.85 -25.48 71.29
N SER A 75 -57.32 -24.32 71.75
CA SER A 75 -56.57 -23.22 72.39
C SER A 75 -56.14 -23.42 73.85
N LYS A 76 -55.17 -22.59 74.30
CA LYS A 76 -55.26 -21.84 75.57
C LYS A 76 -54.43 -20.54 75.54
N VAL A 77 -54.70 -19.64 76.49
CA VAL A 77 -54.23 -18.23 76.52
C VAL A 77 -53.79 -17.85 77.94
N GLU A 78 -52.64 -17.17 78.04
CA GLU A 78 -52.23 -16.19 79.07
C GLU A 78 -50.79 -15.75 78.68
N ALA A 79 -50.45 -14.52 78.27
CA ALA A 79 -50.87 -13.14 78.59
C ALA A 79 -50.16 -12.53 79.82
N LEU A 80 -49.10 -11.75 79.56
CA LEU A 80 -48.64 -10.65 80.42
C LEU A 80 -47.73 -9.71 79.61
N ASP A 81 -48.06 -8.41 79.59
CA ASP A 81 -47.39 -7.39 78.79
C ASP A 81 -46.16 -6.76 79.48
N PHE A 82 -45.21 -6.27 78.67
CA PHE A 82 -44.68 -4.92 78.89
C PHE A 82 -44.25 -4.22 77.60
N GLU A 83 -44.12 -2.91 77.66
CA GLU A 83 -44.36 -1.97 76.55
C GLU A 83 -43.37 -1.95 75.38
N MET A 84 -43.98 -1.86 74.21
CA MET A 84 -43.51 -1.22 72.99
C MET A 84 -42.83 0.16 73.21
N ILE A 85 -41.51 0.27 72.99
CA ILE A 85 -40.81 1.46 72.45
C ILE A 85 -39.44 1.03 71.89
N HIS A 86 -39.31 0.91 70.55
CA HIS A 86 -38.14 1.26 69.70
C HIS A 86 -38.23 0.77 68.23
N LEU A 87 -39.42 0.84 67.62
CA LEU A 87 -39.67 0.35 66.24
C LEU A 87 -39.11 1.29 65.14
N ARG A 88 -37.92 1.88 65.36
CA ARG A 88 -37.28 2.89 64.49
C ARG A 88 -35.74 2.85 64.50
N SER A 89 -35.15 1.65 64.50
CA SER A 89 -33.68 1.45 64.47
C SER A 89 -33.21 0.35 63.50
N ARG A 90 -34.04 -0.69 63.27
CA ARG A 90 -33.65 -1.86 62.46
C ARG A 90 -33.42 -1.57 60.95
N ALA A 91 -34.00 -0.51 60.40
CA ALA A 91 -33.81 -0.14 58.99
C ALA A 91 -32.43 0.49 58.70
N ASP A 92 -31.93 1.32 59.61
CA ASP A 92 -30.69 2.07 59.40
C ASP A 92 -29.45 1.25 59.78
N LEU A 93 -29.57 0.32 60.73
CA LEU A 93 -28.53 -0.68 61.01
C LEU A 93 -28.28 -1.61 59.81
N ALA A 94 -29.33 -2.01 59.08
CA ALA A 94 -29.19 -2.81 57.86
C ALA A 94 -28.43 -2.06 56.75
N LYS A 95 -28.74 -0.77 56.54
CA LYS A 95 -28.02 0.09 55.59
C LYS A 95 -26.55 0.31 55.99
N SER A 96 -26.29 0.52 57.29
CA SER A 96 -24.94 0.70 57.83
C SER A 96 -24.05 -0.53 57.61
N TRP A 97 -24.59 -1.73 57.86
CA TRP A 97 -23.83 -2.98 57.76
C TRP A 97 -23.44 -3.32 56.31
N VAL A 98 -24.39 -3.23 55.37
CA VAL A 98 -24.12 -3.46 53.93
C VAL A 98 -23.18 -2.40 53.36
N SER A 99 -23.38 -1.13 53.69
CA SER A 99 -22.52 -0.05 53.18
C SER A 99 -21.07 -0.19 53.67
N ARG A 100 -20.84 -0.51 54.95
CA ARG A 100 -19.49 -0.66 55.51
C ARG A 100 -18.74 -1.86 54.94
N HIS A 101 -19.42 -2.96 54.63
CA HIS A 101 -18.77 -4.12 54.01
C HIS A 101 -18.35 -3.88 52.56
N MET A 102 -19.10 -3.07 51.81
CA MET A 102 -18.77 -2.73 50.42
C MET A 102 -17.62 -1.72 50.33
N TRP A 103 -17.60 -0.70 51.21
CA TRP A 103 -16.59 0.37 51.20
C TRP A 103 -15.18 -0.07 51.62
N ILE A 104 -15.01 -1.23 52.24
CA ILE A 104 -13.69 -1.78 52.63
C ILE A 104 -13.13 -2.75 51.58
N LYS A 105 -13.98 -3.38 50.75
CA LYS A 105 -13.54 -4.31 49.69
C LYS A 105 -13.04 -3.59 48.43
N VAL A 106 -13.77 -2.58 47.96
CA VAL A 106 -13.38 -1.80 46.76
C VAL A 106 -11.93 -1.27 46.83
N PRO A 107 -11.45 -0.61 47.91
CA PRO A 107 -10.07 -0.15 47.97
C PRO A 107 -9.03 -1.29 47.98
N ARG A 108 -9.36 -2.49 48.48
CA ARG A 108 -8.50 -3.68 48.36
C ARG A 108 -8.43 -4.15 46.91
N SER A 109 -9.56 -4.23 46.20
CA SER A 109 -9.60 -4.58 44.78
C SER A 109 -8.82 -3.57 43.92
N VAL A 110 -9.02 -2.27 44.15
CA VAL A 110 -8.26 -1.17 43.50
C VAL A 110 -6.76 -1.29 43.78
N TYR A 111 -6.35 -1.59 45.01
CA TYR A 111 -4.93 -1.78 45.34
C TYR A 111 -4.33 -3.00 44.63
N ILE A 112 -5.04 -4.13 44.60
CA ILE A 112 -4.61 -5.35 43.92
C ILE A 112 -4.47 -5.14 42.41
N VAL A 113 -5.46 -4.51 41.76
CA VAL A 113 -5.44 -4.34 40.30
C VAL A 113 -4.55 -3.18 39.85
N LEU A 114 -4.54 -2.04 40.54
CA LEU A 114 -3.80 -0.84 40.08
C LEU A 114 -2.45 -0.61 40.76
N PHE A 115 -2.14 -1.19 41.92
CA PHE A 115 -0.91 -0.85 42.68
C PHE A 115 -0.02 -2.04 43.08
N LYS A 116 -0.51 -3.29 43.07
CA LYS A 116 0.27 -4.49 43.44
C LYS A 116 1.34 -4.86 42.39
N ALA A 117 1.03 -4.71 41.10
CA ALA A 117 1.94 -5.09 40.02
C ALA A 117 2.95 -3.97 39.72
N LYS A 118 4.26 -4.28 39.72
CA LYS A 118 5.33 -3.28 39.48
C LYS A 118 5.24 -2.58 38.11
N ILE A 119 4.67 -3.27 37.11
CA ILE A 119 4.46 -2.74 35.75
C ILE A 119 3.48 -1.56 35.72
N ASN A 120 2.58 -1.46 36.71
CA ASN A 120 1.59 -0.38 36.81
C ASN A 120 2.21 1.01 37.06
N MET A 121 3.51 1.09 37.38
CA MET A 121 4.28 2.34 37.35
C MET A 121 4.22 3.03 35.97
N LEU A 122 3.90 2.29 34.90
CA LEU A 122 3.72 2.81 33.55
C LEU A 122 2.32 3.39 33.26
N LEU A 123 1.30 3.13 34.09
CA LEU A 123 -0.08 3.60 33.86
C LEU A 123 -0.21 5.13 33.63
N PRO A 124 0.56 6.01 34.30
CA PRO A 124 0.49 7.46 34.06
C PRO A 124 0.84 7.90 32.63
N PHE A 125 1.56 7.07 31.86
CA PHE A 125 1.92 7.41 30.47
C PHE A 125 0.72 7.42 29.52
N GLY A 126 -0.33 6.64 29.79
CA GLY A 126 -1.58 6.67 29.01
C GLY A 126 -2.26 8.04 29.03
N PRO A 127 -2.66 8.55 30.21
CA PRO A 127 -3.18 9.91 30.35
C PRO A 127 -2.21 11.01 29.88
N LEU A 128 -0.90 10.80 30.04
CA LEU A 128 0.11 11.73 29.52
C LEU A 128 0.11 11.78 27.99
N ALA A 129 -0.09 10.66 27.28
CA ALA A 129 -0.17 10.63 25.83
C ALA A 129 -1.36 11.45 25.30
N ILE A 130 -2.53 11.30 25.94
CA ILE A 130 -3.74 12.07 25.64
C ILE A 130 -3.47 13.57 25.86
N LEU A 131 -2.87 13.95 26.99
CA LEU A 131 -2.52 15.34 27.28
C LEU A 131 -1.51 15.91 26.26
N LEU A 132 -0.51 15.11 25.88
CA LEU A 132 0.55 15.51 24.96
C LEU A 132 0.03 15.72 23.53
N HIS A 133 -0.96 14.93 23.09
CA HIS A 133 -1.65 15.06 21.82
C HIS A 133 -2.29 16.45 21.69
N TYR A 134 -3.03 16.90 22.72
CA TYR A 134 -3.66 18.23 22.73
C TYR A 134 -2.67 19.40 22.88
N ILE A 135 -1.52 19.20 23.53
CA ILE A 135 -0.56 20.30 23.80
C ILE A 135 0.48 20.50 22.69
N THR A 136 0.99 19.43 22.07
CA THR A 136 2.25 19.53 21.29
C THR A 136 2.16 19.17 19.81
N GLY A 137 1.16 18.41 19.38
CA GLY A 137 1.07 17.89 18.00
C GLY A 137 2.23 16.97 17.57
N LYS A 138 3.11 16.54 18.48
CA LYS A 138 4.30 15.72 18.15
C LYS A 138 3.95 14.23 18.12
N HIS A 139 3.40 13.77 16.99
CA HIS A 139 2.89 12.41 16.78
C HIS A 139 3.84 11.30 17.27
N GLY A 140 5.15 11.36 16.99
CA GLY A 140 6.11 10.35 17.48
C GLY A 140 6.15 10.19 19.01
N TRP A 141 6.03 11.29 19.78
CA TRP A 141 5.96 11.20 21.24
C TRP A 141 4.59 10.75 21.74
N VAL A 142 3.50 11.12 21.05
CA VAL A 142 2.15 10.62 21.34
C VAL A 142 2.08 9.10 21.15
N PHE A 143 2.66 8.58 20.05
CA PHE A 143 2.82 7.15 19.81
C PHE A 143 3.60 6.49 20.94
N PHE A 144 4.80 7.00 21.28
CA PHE A 144 5.64 6.41 22.32
C PHE A 144 4.94 6.31 23.69
N PHE A 145 4.29 7.37 24.15
CA PHE A 145 3.59 7.33 25.44
C PHE A 145 2.28 6.52 25.40
N SER A 146 1.58 6.48 24.26
CA SER A 146 0.40 5.60 24.10
C SER A 146 0.82 4.12 24.18
N LEU A 147 1.92 3.78 23.50
CA LEU A 147 2.52 2.45 23.48
C LEU A 147 2.92 2.02 24.90
N VAL A 148 3.71 2.83 25.61
CA VAL A 148 4.11 2.55 27.00
C VAL A 148 2.91 2.50 27.96
N GLY A 149 1.88 3.32 27.74
CA GLY A 149 0.65 3.33 28.55
C GLY A 149 -0.25 2.11 28.37
N ILE A 150 -0.17 1.41 27.23
CA ILE A 150 -0.95 0.19 26.96
C ILE A 150 -0.34 -1.05 27.63
N VAL A 151 0.98 -1.14 27.75
CA VAL A 151 1.70 -2.27 28.39
C VAL A 151 1.07 -2.74 29.72
N PRO A 152 0.88 -1.89 30.75
CA PRO A 152 0.27 -2.31 32.01
C PRO A 152 -1.23 -2.60 31.91
N LEU A 153 -1.95 -2.00 30.95
CA LEU A 153 -3.36 -2.27 30.75
C LEU A 153 -3.57 -3.66 30.14
N ALA A 154 -2.76 -4.05 29.16
CA ALA A 154 -2.77 -5.38 28.56
C ALA A 154 -2.45 -6.47 29.61
N GLU A 155 -1.42 -6.25 30.42
CA GLU A 155 -1.02 -7.18 31.50
C GLU A 155 -2.10 -7.34 32.58
N ARG A 156 -2.74 -6.25 33.00
CA ARG A 156 -3.88 -6.31 33.94
C ARG A 156 -5.15 -6.87 33.30
N LEU A 157 -5.35 -6.74 31.98
CA LEU A 157 -6.49 -7.31 31.25
C LEU A 157 -6.38 -8.84 31.15
N GLY A 158 -5.17 -9.36 30.91
CA GLY A 158 -4.86 -10.79 30.98
C GLY A 158 -5.14 -11.36 32.38
N TYR A 159 -4.61 -10.72 33.43
CA TYR A 159 -4.90 -11.10 34.82
C TYR A 159 -6.40 -11.06 35.16
N ALA A 160 -7.15 -10.04 34.73
CA ALA A 160 -8.59 -9.98 34.96
C ALA A 160 -9.37 -11.10 34.24
N THR A 161 -8.87 -11.54 33.07
CA THR A 161 -9.43 -12.67 32.31
C THR A 161 -9.16 -14.00 33.01
N GLU A 162 -7.93 -14.21 33.48
CA GLU A 162 -7.51 -15.38 34.24
C GLU A 162 -8.30 -15.52 35.56
N GLN A 163 -8.41 -14.44 36.33
CA GLN A 163 -9.23 -14.39 37.56
C GLN A 163 -10.72 -14.68 37.30
N LEU A 164 -11.25 -14.37 36.12
CA LEU A 164 -12.62 -14.71 35.73
C LEU A 164 -12.78 -16.17 35.24
N ALA A 165 -11.70 -16.79 34.73
CA ALA A 165 -11.71 -18.18 34.29
C ALA A 165 -11.95 -19.15 35.45
N PHE A 166 -11.34 -18.91 36.62
CA PHE A 166 -11.57 -19.71 37.84
C PHE A 166 -13.06 -19.81 38.23
N TYR A 167 -13.83 -18.75 38.05
CA TYR A 167 -15.25 -18.72 38.43
C TYR A 167 -16.22 -19.26 37.37
N THR A 168 -15.77 -19.37 36.12
CA THR A 168 -16.64 -19.73 34.97
C THR A 168 -16.49 -21.19 34.53
N GLY A 169 -15.48 -21.89 35.05
CA GLY A 169 -15.24 -23.31 34.82
C GLY A 169 -14.59 -23.60 33.46
N PRO A 170 -13.94 -24.77 33.27
CA PRO A 170 -12.94 -24.96 32.22
C PRO A 170 -13.41 -24.63 30.79
N THR A 171 -14.66 -24.93 30.45
CA THR A 171 -15.20 -24.72 29.10
C THR A 171 -15.50 -23.25 28.78
N VAL A 172 -15.96 -22.46 29.76
CA VAL A 172 -16.23 -21.03 29.55
C VAL A 172 -14.96 -20.21 29.81
N GLY A 173 -14.17 -20.56 30.84
CA GLY A 173 -12.86 -19.98 31.11
C GLY A 173 -11.90 -20.12 29.93
N GLY A 174 -11.86 -21.28 29.26
CA GLY A 174 -11.06 -21.48 28.04
C GLY A 174 -11.50 -20.58 26.88
N LEU A 175 -12.81 -20.37 26.69
CA LEU A 175 -13.35 -19.46 25.67
C LEU A 175 -13.08 -17.98 26.01
N LEU A 176 -13.20 -17.61 27.29
CA LEU A 176 -12.85 -16.29 27.78
C LEU A 176 -11.37 -15.99 27.58
N ASN A 177 -10.48 -16.95 27.90
CA ASN A 177 -9.04 -16.79 27.69
C ASN A 177 -8.70 -16.62 26.20
N ALA A 178 -9.27 -17.46 25.31
CA ALA A 178 -9.09 -17.32 23.87
C ALA A 178 -9.57 -15.98 23.30
N THR A 179 -10.62 -15.39 23.88
CA THR A 179 -11.24 -14.14 23.38
C THR A 179 -10.60 -12.88 23.99
N PHE A 180 -10.38 -12.87 25.30
CA PHE A 180 -9.90 -11.70 26.04
C PHE A 180 -8.39 -11.69 26.28
N GLY A 181 -7.70 -12.83 26.18
CA GLY A 181 -6.23 -12.86 26.17
C GLY A 181 -5.64 -12.07 25.00
N ASN A 182 -6.25 -12.21 23.81
CA ASN A 182 -5.88 -11.47 22.58
C ASN A 182 -6.67 -10.15 22.38
N ALA A 183 -7.29 -9.62 23.45
CA ALA A 183 -8.17 -8.46 23.30
C ALA A 183 -7.43 -7.18 22.89
N THR A 184 -6.19 -6.97 23.37
CA THR A 184 -5.41 -5.77 23.04
C THR A 184 -5.13 -5.71 21.53
N GLU A 185 -4.73 -6.83 20.95
CA GLU A 185 -4.39 -7.04 19.55
C GLU A 185 -5.63 -6.86 18.68
N MET A 186 -6.75 -7.45 19.11
CA MET A 186 -8.04 -7.32 18.44
C MET A 186 -8.58 -5.87 18.49
N ILE A 187 -8.45 -5.17 19.62
CA ILE A 187 -8.91 -3.77 19.76
C ILE A 187 -8.08 -2.82 18.89
N ILE A 188 -6.74 -2.96 18.89
CA ILE A 188 -5.84 -2.20 18.01
C ILE A 188 -6.18 -2.49 16.54
N SER A 189 -6.37 -3.78 16.19
CA SER A 189 -6.72 -4.21 14.83
C SER A 189 -8.05 -3.64 14.35
N ILE A 190 -9.09 -3.64 15.19
CA ILE A 190 -10.41 -3.09 14.85
C ILE A 190 -10.33 -1.55 14.66
N TYR A 191 -9.51 -0.84 15.46
CA TYR A 191 -9.29 0.60 15.27
C TYR A 191 -8.55 0.91 13.97
N ALA A 192 -7.46 0.21 13.68
CA ALA A 192 -6.71 0.37 12.42
C ALA A 192 -7.58 0.02 11.20
N LEU A 193 -8.36 -1.07 11.26
CA LEU A 193 -9.31 -1.48 10.22
C LEU A 193 -10.42 -0.45 9.99
N LYS A 194 -10.97 0.13 11.07
CA LYS A 194 -11.95 1.23 11.00
C LYS A 194 -11.38 2.46 10.29
N ASN A 195 -10.10 2.77 10.54
CA ASN A 195 -9.37 3.86 9.89
C ASN A 195 -8.82 3.50 8.49
N GLY A 196 -9.12 2.30 7.97
CA GLY A 196 -8.68 1.84 6.64
C GLY A 196 -7.22 1.37 6.56
N MET A 197 -6.50 1.33 7.68
CA MET A 197 -5.08 0.92 7.75
C MET A 197 -4.92 -0.61 7.75
N ILE A 198 -5.45 -1.26 6.71
CA ILE A 198 -5.44 -2.73 6.50
C ILE A 198 -4.02 -3.30 6.62
N ARG A 199 -3.01 -2.61 6.06
CA ARG A 199 -1.61 -3.06 6.12
C ARG A 199 -1.06 -3.13 7.55
N VAL A 200 -1.40 -2.15 8.39
CA VAL A 200 -1.03 -2.12 9.81
C VAL A 200 -1.64 -3.30 10.55
N VAL A 201 -2.92 -3.63 10.29
CA VAL A 201 -3.62 -4.79 10.89
C VAL A 201 -2.92 -6.11 10.54
N GLN A 202 -2.59 -6.31 9.26
CA GLN A 202 -1.84 -7.49 8.81
C GLN A 202 -0.48 -7.56 9.52
N GLN A 203 0.29 -6.47 9.48
CA GLN A 203 1.64 -6.42 10.03
C GLN A 203 1.68 -6.59 11.55
N SER A 204 0.74 -6.00 12.30
CA SER A 204 0.69 -6.17 13.76
C SER A 204 0.34 -7.60 14.16
N LEU A 205 -0.67 -8.22 13.53
CA LEU A 205 -1.08 -9.59 13.87
C LEU A 205 -0.03 -10.63 13.47
N LEU A 206 0.66 -10.43 12.33
CA LEU A 206 1.80 -11.25 11.94
C LEU A 206 2.98 -11.06 12.90
N GLY A 207 3.25 -9.82 13.31
CA GLY A 207 4.26 -9.48 14.30
C GLY A 207 4.02 -10.11 15.68
N SER A 208 2.76 -10.19 16.15
CA SER A 208 2.41 -10.91 17.39
C SER A 208 2.72 -12.40 17.30
N ILE A 209 2.49 -13.05 16.16
CA ILE A 209 2.88 -14.45 15.95
C ILE A 209 4.42 -14.59 15.99
N LEU A 210 5.16 -13.70 15.33
CA LEU A 210 6.63 -13.71 15.32
C LEU A 210 7.23 -13.44 16.71
N SER A 211 6.65 -12.50 17.48
CA SER A 211 7.06 -12.18 18.85
C SER A 211 6.89 -13.40 19.75
N ASN A 212 5.72 -14.04 19.74
CA ASN A 212 5.47 -15.19 20.59
C ASN A 212 6.32 -16.42 20.21
N MET A 213 6.57 -16.63 18.91
CA MET A 213 7.34 -17.77 18.40
C MET A 213 8.85 -17.65 18.59
N LEU A 214 9.43 -16.46 18.48
CA LEU A 214 10.89 -16.28 18.56
C LEU A 214 11.32 -15.52 19.83
N LEU A 215 10.67 -14.39 20.15
CA LEU A 215 11.06 -13.56 21.28
C LEU A 215 10.60 -14.14 22.62
N VAL A 216 9.32 -14.45 22.79
CA VAL A 216 8.79 -14.98 24.06
C VAL A 216 9.36 -16.35 24.38
N LEU A 217 9.23 -17.29 23.45
CA LEU A 217 9.75 -18.65 23.59
C LEU A 217 11.28 -18.64 23.77
N GLY A 218 11.99 -17.78 23.03
CA GLY A 218 13.43 -17.59 23.14
C GLY A 218 13.86 -17.04 24.51
N CYS A 219 13.24 -15.96 24.97
CA CYS A 219 13.50 -15.39 26.29
C CYS A 219 13.19 -16.38 27.42
N ALA A 220 12.04 -17.06 27.37
CA ALA A 220 11.64 -18.02 28.39
C ALA A 220 12.60 -19.23 28.47
N PHE A 221 13.01 -19.78 27.32
CA PHE A 221 14.02 -20.85 27.25
C PHE A 221 15.42 -20.37 27.69
N PHE A 222 15.77 -19.11 27.41
CA PHE A 222 17.04 -18.51 27.82
C PHE A 222 17.09 -18.30 29.34
N THR A 223 16.08 -17.69 29.95
CA THR A 223 16.02 -17.45 31.40
C THR A 223 15.83 -18.74 32.20
N GLY A 224 14.91 -19.61 31.76
CA GLY A 224 14.68 -20.91 32.39
C GLY A 224 15.94 -21.78 32.37
N GLY A 225 16.63 -21.85 31.22
CA GLY A 225 17.87 -22.60 31.04
C GLY A 225 19.11 -21.99 31.70
N ILE A 226 19.10 -20.70 32.06
CA ILE A 226 20.16 -20.06 32.87
C ILE A 226 19.98 -20.39 34.36
N ILE A 227 18.74 -20.32 34.86
CA ILE A 227 18.44 -20.69 36.26
C ILE A 227 18.69 -22.19 36.47
N HIS A 228 18.18 -23.01 35.56
CA HIS A 228 18.33 -24.46 35.59
C HIS A 228 19.56 -24.95 34.81
N TYR A 229 20.68 -24.22 34.82
CA TYR A 229 21.87 -24.54 34.00
C TYR A 229 22.47 -25.96 34.21
N GLN A 230 22.10 -26.64 35.30
CA GLN A 230 22.50 -28.02 35.61
C GLN A 230 21.50 -29.09 35.13
N LYS A 231 20.31 -28.71 34.64
CA LYS A 231 19.19 -29.59 34.29
C LYS A 231 18.66 -29.28 32.89
N ILE A 232 18.50 -30.30 32.05
CA ILE A 232 17.76 -30.14 30.79
C ILE A 232 16.27 -30.08 31.14
N GLN A 233 15.63 -28.95 30.84
CA GLN A 233 14.19 -28.77 31.03
C GLN A 233 13.43 -29.55 29.94
N VAL A 234 12.31 -30.19 30.28
CA VAL A 234 11.55 -31.08 29.38
C VAL A 234 10.09 -30.65 29.28
N PHE A 235 9.42 -31.00 28.18
CA PHE A 235 8.00 -30.69 27.94
C PHE A 235 7.32 -31.75 27.05
N ASN A 236 5.99 -31.73 27.02
CA ASN A 236 5.14 -32.67 26.30
C ASN A 236 5.21 -32.47 24.78
N LYS A 237 5.98 -33.34 24.12
CA LYS A 237 6.18 -33.36 22.66
C LYS A 237 4.86 -33.43 21.88
N SER A 238 3.86 -34.15 22.40
CA SER A 238 2.57 -34.35 21.74
C SER A 238 1.76 -33.05 21.72
N ALA A 239 1.74 -32.29 22.81
CA ALA A 239 1.06 -31.00 22.88
C ALA A 239 1.74 -29.97 21.95
N ALA A 240 3.08 -29.88 22.01
CA ALA A 240 3.87 -29.00 21.14
C ALA A 240 3.67 -29.32 19.64
N LEU A 241 3.61 -30.60 19.27
CA LEU A 241 3.40 -31.06 17.89
C LEU A 241 2.01 -30.70 17.37
N VAL A 242 0.95 -30.86 18.17
CA VAL A 242 -0.42 -30.51 17.77
C VAL A 242 -0.54 -29.01 17.47
N ASN A 243 -0.02 -28.15 18.35
CA ASN A 243 -0.10 -26.71 18.16
C ASN A 243 0.79 -26.24 16.99
N SER A 244 1.97 -26.84 16.82
CA SER A 244 2.81 -26.60 15.62
C SER A 244 2.13 -27.02 14.32
N GLY A 245 1.36 -28.12 14.33
CA GLY A 245 0.56 -28.56 13.18
C GLY A 245 -0.59 -27.60 12.83
N LEU A 246 -1.23 -27.00 13.84
CA LEU A 246 -2.25 -25.95 13.62
C LEU A 246 -1.64 -24.66 13.07
N LEU A 247 -0.45 -24.27 13.54
CA LEU A 247 0.30 -23.14 12.97
C LEU A 247 0.68 -23.39 11.50
N LEU A 248 1.11 -24.59 11.14
CA LEU A 248 1.37 -24.96 9.73
C LEU A 248 0.09 -24.92 8.88
N MET A 249 -1.06 -25.34 9.43
CA MET A 249 -2.36 -25.20 8.75
C MET A 249 -2.74 -23.73 8.53
N ALA A 250 -2.52 -22.88 9.53
CA ALA A 250 -2.71 -21.43 9.40
C ALA A 250 -1.84 -20.85 8.29
N VAL A 251 -0.53 -21.11 8.31
CA VAL A 251 0.40 -20.61 7.28
C VAL A 251 0.02 -21.08 5.89
N MET A 252 -0.47 -22.32 5.71
CA MET A 252 -1.02 -22.78 4.45
C MET A 252 -2.23 -21.95 3.97
N GLY A 253 -3.12 -21.55 4.90
CA GLY A 253 -4.26 -20.66 4.62
C GLY A 253 -3.84 -19.25 4.19
N LEU A 254 -2.79 -18.70 4.79
CA LEU A 254 -2.22 -17.38 4.46
C LEU A 254 -1.37 -17.40 3.17
N MET A 255 -0.70 -18.52 2.89
CA MET A 255 0.25 -18.63 1.77
C MET A 255 -0.44 -18.54 0.40
N PHE A 256 -1.59 -19.18 0.21
CA PHE A 256 -2.22 -19.23 -1.12
C PHE A 256 -2.66 -17.85 -1.65
N PRO A 257 -3.30 -16.96 -0.88
CA PRO A 257 -3.54 -15.57 -1.29
C PRO A 257 -2.26 -14.81 -1.67
N ALA A 258 -1.23 -14.83 -0.82
CA ALA A 258 0.02 -14.10 -1.06
C ALA A 258 0.79 -14.61 -2.29
N VAL A 259 0.83 -15.93 -2.51
CA VAL A 259 1.42 -16.53 -3.71
C VAL A 259 0.61 -16.17 -4.96
N LEU A 260 -0.72 -16.22 -4.90
CA LEU A 260 -1.60 -15.88 -6.03
C LEU A 260 -1.45 -14.42 -6.49
N HIS A 261 -1.32 -13.49 -5.53
CA HIS A 261 -1.01 -12.09 -5.80
C HIS A 261 0.35 -11.93 -6.50
N PHE A 262 1.38 -12.62 -6.00
CA PHE A 262 2.74 -12.54 -6.54
C PHE A 262 2.89 -13.17 -7.93
N THR A 263 2.28 -14.34 -8.18
CA THR A 263 2.33 -15.01 -9.49
C THR A 263 1.43 -14.36 -10.53
N ARG A 264 0.53 -13.45 -10.12
CA ARG A 264 -0.50 -12.83 -10.97
C ARG A 264 -1.36 -13.85 -11.74
N SER A 265 -1.49 -15.07 -11.21
CA SER A 265 -2.17 -16.19 -11.86
C SER A 265 -3.65 -16.32 -11.46
N GLU A 266 -4.29 -15.20 -11.16
CA GLU A 266 -5.70 -15.13 -10.76
C GLU A 266 -6.67 -14.93 -11.94
N ILE A 267 -7.90 -15.42 -11.77
CA ILE A 267 -8.93 -15.39 -12.83
C ILE A 267 -9.57 -14.00 -12.93
N HIS A 268 -9.75 -13.31 -11.81
CA HIS A 268 -10.34 -11.97 -11.73
C HIS A 268 -9.52 -11.09 -10.80
N PHE A 269 -8.68 -10.21 -11.38
CA PHE A 269 -7.69 -9.38 -10.67
C PHE A 269 -8.24 -8.75 -9.38
N GLY A 270 -7.55 -8.97 -8.25
CA GLY A 270 -7.90 -8.55 -6.88
C GLY A 270 -9.16 -9.18 -6.28
N LYS A 271 -10.14 -9.55 -7.11
CA LYS A 271 -11.44 -10.12 -6.67
C LYS A 271 -11.34 -11.60 -6.34
N SER A 272 -10.52 -12.36 -7.06
CA SER A 272 -10.22 -13.75 -6.76
C SER A 272 -9.49 -13.88 -5.42
N GLU A 273 -8.50 -13.02 -5.17
CA GLU A 273 -7.70 -12.97 -3.94
C GLU A 273 -8.52 -12.64 -2.68
N LEU A 274 -9.33 -11.58 -2.71
CA LEU A 274 -10.21 -11.22 -1.59
C LEU A 274 -11.29 -12.29 -1.33
N SER A 275 -11.81 -12.92 -2.38
CA SER A 275 -12.76 -14.04 -2.25
C SER A 275 -12.11 -15.28 -1.63
N LEU A 276 -10.89 -15.62 -2.04
CA LEU A 276 -10.11 -16.73 -1.48
C LEU A 276 -9.77 -16.47 -0.01
N SER A 277 -9.39 -15.24 0.33
CA SER A 277 -9.08 -14.82 1.70
C SER A 277 -10.27 -14.96 2.64
N ARG A 278 -11.47 -14.55 2.20
CA ARG A 278 -12.72 -14.73 2.98
C ARG A 278 -13.11 -16.20 3.13
N PHE A 279 -12.97 -17.01 2.07
CA PHE A 279 -13.22 -18.45 2.12
C PHE A 279 -12.26 -19.15 3.11
N SER A 280 -10.95 -18.89 2.99
CA SER A 280 -9.93 -19.46 3.87
C SER A 280 -10.16 -19.05 5.32
N SER A 281 -10.50 -17.79 5.58
CA SER A 281 -10.86 -17.30 6.92
C SER A 281 -12.02 -18.08 7.54
N CYS A 282 -13.09 -18.36 6.77
CA CYS A 282 -14.22 -19.17 7.25
C CYS A 282 -13.80 -20.61 7.60
N VAL A 283 -12.91 -21.21 6.80
CA VAL A 283 -12.37 -22.55 7.06
C VAL A 283 -11.49 -22.57 8.32
N MET A 284 -10.63 -21.56 8.50
CA MET A 284 -9.75 -21.44 9.68
C MET A 284 -10.56 -21.26 10.97
N LEU A 285 -11.62 -20.43 10.96
CA LEU A 285 -12.52 -20.27 12.11
C LEU A 285 -13.25 -21.58 12.46
N VAL A 286 -13.71 -22.35 11.47
CA VAL A 286 -14.35 -23.66 11.71
C VAL A 286 -13.35 -24.69 12.25
N ALA A 287 -12.12 -24.70 11.73
CA ALA A 287 -11.05 -25.55 12.25
C ALA A 287 -10.67 -25.17 13.69
N TYR A 288 -10.60 -23.87 14.01
CA TYR A 288 -10.33 -23.38 15.36
C TYR A 288 -11.45 -23.72 16.36
N ALA A 289 -12.71 -23.53 15.97
CA ALA A 289 -13.86 -23.92 16.79
C ALA A 289 -13.89 -25.45 17.04
N SER A 290 -13.49 -26.24 16.04
CA SER A 290 -13.36 -27.70 16.17
C SER A 290 -12.20 -28.08 17.11
N TYR A 291 -11.08 -27.36 17.06
CA TYR A 291 -9.96 -27.52 17.99
C TYR A 291 -10.37 -27.19 19.44
N LEU A 292 -11.02 -26.05 19.69
CA LEU A 292 -11.52 -25.69 21.02
C LEU A 292 -12.51 -26.75 21.56
N PHE A 293 -13.44 -27.23 20.72
CA PHE A 293 -14.36 -28.29 21.12
C PHE A 293 -13.61 -29.59 21.49
N PHE A 294 -12.60 -29.97 20.71
CA PHE A 294 -11.76 -31.14 20.98
C PHE A 294 -10.95 -30.99 22.27
N GLN A 295 -10.32 -29.83 22.49
CA GLN A 295 -9.53 -29.51 23.68
C GLN A 295 -10.38 -29.54 24.95
N LEU A 296 -11.55 -28.88 24.93
CA LEU A 296 -12.41 -28.71 26.11
C LEU A 296 -13.26 -29.95 26.46
N ARG A 297 -13.44 -30.89 25.52
CA ARG A 297 -14.29 -32.09 25.68
C ARG A 297 -13.55 -33.43 25.62
N SER A 298 -12.60 -33.61 24.70
CA SER A 298 -12.04 -34.93 24.38
C SER A 298 -10.74 -35.27 25.13
N HIS A 299 -9.93 -34.25 25.47
CA HIS A 299 -8.59 -34.45 26.05
C HIS A 299 -8.32 -33.58 27.29
N ARG A 300 -9.30 -33.44 28.19
CA ARG A 300 -9.12 -32.76 29.49
C ARG A 300 -7.85 -33.24 30.21
N ASN A 301 -7.67 -34.55 30.33
CA ASN A 301 -6.53 -35.18 31.01
C ASN A 301 -5.17 -35.05 30.29
N LEU A 302 -5.10 -34.45 29.08
CA LEU A 302 -3.83 -34.17 28.38
C LEU A 302 -3.45 -32.69 28.40
N TYR A 303 -4.41 -31.80 28.70
CA TYR A 303 -4.21 -30.35 28.78
C TYR A 303 -4.38 -29.76 30.19
N ASN A 304 -4.89 -30.54 31.16
CA ASN A 304 -4.79 -30.27 32.60
C ASN A 304 -3.85 -31.31 33.27
N PRO A 305 -2.52 -31.07 33.35
CA PRO A 305 -1.61 -31.89 34.17
C PRO A 305 -1.63 -31.57 35.69
N ILE A 306 -2.45 -30.61 36.13
CA ILE A 306 -2.10 -29.74 37.27
C ILE A 306 -2.77 -30.12 38.61
N GLU A 307 -3.75 -31.04 38.65
CA GLU A 307 -4.58 -31.25 39.87
C GLU A 307 -4.53 -32.65 40.54
N GLU A 308 -3.99 -33.73 39.93
CA GLU A 308 -4.14 -35.09 40.50
C GLU A 308 -2.87 -35.99 40.66
N GLU A 309 -1.72 -35.74 40.03
CA GLU A 309 -0.53 -36.60 40.19
C GLU A 309 0.38 -36.23 41.38
N GLY A 310 -0.19 -36.31 42.59
CA GLY A 310 0.55 -36.17 43.85
C GLY A 310 1.48 -37.35 44.15
N VAL A 311 2.73 -37.30 43.68
CA VAL A 311 3.79 -38.26 44.07
C VAL A 311 4.31 -37.91 45.46
N ARG A 312 4.30 -38.90 46.37
CA ARG A 312 4.69 -38.73 47.78
C ARG A 312 6.16 -38.31 47.93
N GLY A 313 6.37 -37.08 48.40
CA GLY A 313 7.61 -36.53 48.94
C GLY A 313 7.25 -35.46 49.99
N GLU A 314 8.07 -35.30 51.01
CA GLU A 314 7.78 -34.43 52.16
C GLU A 314 8.35 -33.01 51.97
N ASP A 315 7.68 -32.02 52.59
CA ASP A 315 8.13 -30.64 52.82
C ASP A 315 8.50 -29.74 51.62
N GLU A 316 7.50 -29.32 50.84
CA GLU A 316 7.39 -27.91 50.42
C GLU A 316 5.92 -27.49 50.27
N SER A 317 5.57 -26.25 50.63
CA SER A 317 4.18 -25.80 50.77
C SER A 317 3.67 -25.08 49.52
N ASP A 318 3.16 -25.83 48.53
CA ASP A 318 2.39 -25.26 47.43
C ASP A 318 1.07 -24.66 47.97
N GLU A 319 0.91 -23.34 47.83
CA GLU A 319 -0.37 -22.65 48.07
C GLU A 319 -1.33 -22.94 46.91
N GLU A 320 -2.52 -23.49 47.19
CA GLU A 320 -3.61 -23.51 46.20
C GLU A 320 -3.92 -22.06 45.78
N GLU A 321 -3.74 -21.72 44.50
CA GLU A 321 -3.87 -20.34 43.97
C GLU A 321 -5.35 -19.86 43.99
N ALA A 322 -5.83 -19.51 45.18
CA ALA A 322 -7.18 -19.01 45.39
C ALA A 322 -7.40 -17.62 44.71
N PRO A 323 -8.54 -17.39 44.04
CA PRO A 323 -8.77 -16.16 43.29
C PRO A 323 -8.78 -14.92 44.20
N GLU A 324 -8.00 -13.90 43.82
CA GLU A 324 -7.68 -12.73 44.63
C GLU A 324 -8.77 -11.65 44.62
N ILE A 325 -9.61 -11.64 43.58
CA ILE A 325 -10.69 -10.70 43.33
C ILE A 325 -11.98 -11.47 43.06
N THR A 326 -13.15 -10.93 43.46
CA THR A 326 -14.42 -11.66 43.27
C THR A 326 -14.91 -11.61 41.83
N HIS A 327 -15.71 -12.60 41.40
CA HIS A 327 -16.33 -12.70 40.07
C HIS A 327 -16.89 -11.37 39.51
N TRP A 328 -17.64 -10.61 40.32
CA TRP A 328 -18.21 -9.32 39.89
C TRP A 328 -17.18 -8.19 39.80
N GLU A 329 -16.13 -8.21 40.64
CA GLU A 329 -15.00 -7.30 40.53
C GLU A 329 -14.17 -7.62 39.28
N ALA A 330 -13.95 -8.90 38.96
CA ALA A 330 -13.25 -9.33 37.75
C ALA A 330 -13.95 -8.85 36.47
N ILE A 331 -15.28 -9.05 36.36
CA ILE A 331 -16.08 -8.53 35.23
C ILE A 331 -16.01 -6.99 35.17
N GLY A 332 -16.10 -6.31 36.32
CA GLY A 332 -16.00 -4.85 36.39
C GLY A 332 -14.64 -4.33 35.89
N TRP A 333 -13.54 -4.93 36.33
CA TRP A 333 -12.19 -4.57 35.88
C TRP A 333 -11.95 -4.92 34.42
N LEU A 334 -12.39 -6.08 33.94
CA LEU A 334 -12.29 -6.48 32.53
C LEU A 334 -12.94 -5.43 31.61
N ALA A 335 -14.14 -4.96 31.97
CA ALA A 335 -14.83 -3.90 31.22
C ALA A 335 -14.11 -2.55 31.28
N VAL A 336 -13.66 -2.11 32.47
CA VAL A 336 -12.95 -0.83 32.65
C VAL A 336 -11.61 -0.82 31.89
N LEU A 337 -10.84 -1.90 31.96
CA LEU A 337 -9.56 -2.04 31.26
C LEU A 337 -9.78 -2.09 29.75
N THR A 338 -10.76 -2.83 29.26
CA THR A 338 -11.14 -2.87 27.83
C THR A 338 -11.46 -1.47 27.28
N VAL A 339 -12.20 -0.65 28.04
CA VAL A 339 -12.52 0.73 27.65
C VAL A 339 -11.26 1.61 27.62
N TRP A 340 -10.37 1.51 28.61
CA TRP A 340 -9.13 2.29 28.64
C TRP A 340 -8.15 1.89 27.53
N VAL A 341 -8.00 0.58 27.24
CA VAL A 341 -7.24 0.10 26.08
C VAL A 341 -7.84 0.69 24.81
N SER A 342 -9.15 0.57 24.59
CA SER A 342 -9.83 1.10 23.39
C SER A 342 -9.64 2.61 23.18
N VAL A 343 -9.61 3.41 24.25
CA VAL A 343 -9.29 4.85 24.17
C VAL A 343 -7.84 5.08 23.75
N LEU A 344 -6.87 4.40 24.35
CA LEU A 344 -5.45 4.57 24.00
C LEU A 344 -5.08 3.97 22.64
N SER A 345 -5.73 2.89 22.23
CA SER A 345 -5.56 2.28 20.90
C SER A 345 -5.90 3.27 19.78
N GLY A 346 -6.91 4.13 19.95
CA GLY A 346 -7.21 5.21 19.00
C GLY A 346 -6.03 6.18 18.84
N TYR A 347 -5.55 6.76 19.95
CA TYR A 347 -4.40 7.68 19.94
C TYR A 347 -3.09 7.04 19.47
N LEU A 348 -2.89 5.74 19.75
CA LEU A 348 -1.77 4.96 19.25
C LEU A 348 -1.83 4.85 17.72
N VAL A 349 -2.96 4.36 17.20
CA VAL A 349 -3.19 4.07 15.77
C VAL A 349 -3.13 5.33 14.93
N ASP A 350 -3.76 6.42 15.37
CA ASP A 350 -3.72 7.74 14.71
C ASP A 350 -2.31 8.36 14.70
N ALA A 351 -1.41 7.90 15.58
CA ALA A 351 -0.03 8.38 15.66
C ALA A 351 1.00 7.55 14.89
N ILE A 352 0.66 6.35 14.37
CA ILE A 352 1.61 5.43 13.71
C ILE A 352 2.34 6.11 12.54
N GLN A 353 1.61 6.74 11.60
CA GLN A 353 2.24 7.37 10.43
C GLN A 353 3.15 8.53 10.84
N GLY A 354 2.65 9.43 11.69
CA GLY A 354 3.45 10.55 12.20
C GLY A 354 4.64 10.11 13.07
N ALA A 355 4.63 8.90 13.62
CA ALA A 355 5.77 8.29 14.29
C ALA A 355 6.80 7.71 13.32
N SER A 356 6.36 7.03 12.24
CA SER A 356 7.21 6.64 11.11
C SER A 356 8.00 7.84 10.57
N ASP A 357 7.29 8.94 10.31
CA ASP A 357 7.88 10.19 9.80
C ASP A 357 8.80 10.87 10.83
N SER A 358 8.45 10.83 12.14
CA SER A 358 9.24 11.45 13.22
C SER A 358 10.51 10.68 13.57
N PHE A 359 10.51 9.35 13.42
CA PHE A 359 11.62 8.47 13.78
C PHE A 359 12.46 8.01 12.57
N ASN A 360 12.00 8.29 11.34
CA ASN A 360 12.63 7.83 10.09
C ASN A 360 12.76 6.30 10.06
N MET A 361 11.65 5.60 10.33
CA MET A 361 11.57 4.14 10.44
C MET A 361 10.33 3.62 9.71
N PRO A 362 10.39 2.50 8.95
CA PRO A 362 9.26 2.02 8.17
C PRO A 362 8.02 1.69 9.03
N VAL A 363 6.82 1.99 8.52
CA VAL A 363 5.54 1.57 9.12
C VAL A 363 5.50 0.05 9.33
N ALA A 364 6.10 -0.73 8.43
CA ALA A 364 6.28 -2.17 8.56
C ALA A 364 7.07 -2.55 9.82
N PHE A 365 8.22 -1.91 10.10
CA PHE A 365 8.98 -2.16 11.32
C PHE A 365 8.19 -1.80 12.58
N ILE A 366 7.54 -0.63 12.59
CA ILE A 366 6.72 -0.18 13.73
C ILE A 366 5.60 -1.20 14.01
N SER A 367 4.94 -1.67 12.96
CA SER A 367 3.79 -2.57 13.07
C SER A 367 4.18 -4.01 13.41
N VAL A 368 5.22 -4.57 12.77
CA VAL A 368 5.65 -5.97 12.99
C VAL A 368 6.50 -6.14 14.25
N ILE A 369 7.27 -5.12 14.66
CA ILE A 369 8.24 -5.25 15.77
C ILE A 369 7.82 -4.47 17.02
N LEU A 370 7.39 -3.22 16.91
CA LEU A 370 7.15 -2.37 18.10
C LEU A 370 5.76 -2.55 18.73
N LEU A 371 4.70 -2.64 17.93
CA LEU A 371 3.34 -2.89 18.46
C LEU A 371 3.23 -4.22 19.25
N PRO A 372 3.76 -5.37 18.75
CA PRO A 372 3.46 -6.66 19.37
C PRO A 372 4.21 -6.92 20.67
N ILE A 373 5.40 -6.35 20.85
CA ILE A 373 6.14 -6.38 22.12
C ILE A 373 5.31 -5.78 23.27
N VAL A 374 4.39 -4.87 22.95
CA VAL A 374 3.56 -4.13 23.89
C VAL A 374 2.18 -4.76 24.10
N GLY A 375 1.55 -5.25 23.03
CA GLY A 375 0.29 -6.01 23.15
C GLY A 375 0.48 -7.31 23.93
N ASN A 376 1.41 -8.14 23.46
CA ASN A 376 1.72 -9.45 24.03
C ASN A 376 2.50 -9.36 25.38
N ALA A 377 2.73 -8.17 25.96
CA ALA A 377 3.59 -7.96 27.13
C ALA A 377 3.16 -8.80 28.37
N ALA A 378 1.86 -9.11 28.48
CA ALA A 378 1.31 -10.02 29.48
C ALA A 378 1.87 -11.45 29.33
N GLU A 379 1.85 -11.96 28.10
CA GLU A 379 2.27 -13.31 27.71
C GLU A 379 3.80 -13.45 27.79
N HIS A 380 4.53 -12.39 27.40
CA HIS A 380 5.97 -12.29 27.59
C HIS A 380 6.34 -12.52 29.07
N ALA A 381 5.65 -11.83 29.99
CA ALA A 381 5.94 -11.91 31.42
C ALA A 381 5.56 -13.26 32.03
N SER A 382 4.37 -13.80 31.71
CA SER A 382 3.91 -15.08 32.27
C SER A 382 4.70 -16.28 31.75
N ALA A 383 4.99 -16.35 30.45
CA ALA A 383 5.78 -17.43 29.86
C ALA A 383 7.21 -17.48 30.45
N ILE A 384 7.87 -16.33 30.61
CA ILE A 384 9.18 -16.24 31.27
C ILE A 384 9.08 -16.72 32.73
N MET A 385 8.06 -16.26 33.47
CA MET A 385 7.86 -16.63 34.88
C MET A 385 7.62 -18.15 35.07
N PHE A 386 6.83 -18.79 34.20
CA PHE A 386 6.63 -20.24 34.27
C PHE A 386 7.87 -21.04 33.87
N ALA A 387 8.67 -20.58 32.91
CA ALA A 387 9.94 -21.22 32.55
C ALA A 387 11.00 -21.12 33.66
N MET A 388 11.00 -19.99 34.40
CA MET A 388 11.81 -19.81 35.62
C MET A 388 11.35 -20.72 36.77
N LYS A 389 10.09 -21.20 36.77
CA LYS A 389 9.54 -22.20 37.70
C LYS A 389 9.62 -23.65 37.19
N ASP A 390 10.37 -23.90 36.10
CA ASP A 390 10.46 -25.20 35.40
C ASP A 390 9.15 -25.76 34.81
N LYS A 391 8.06 -24.98 34.81
CA LYS A 391 6.74 -25.35 34.27
C LYS A 391 6.67 -25.05 32.75
N LEU A 392 7.54 -25.71 31.97
CA LEU A 392 7.66 -25.43 30.53
C LEU A 392 6.41 -25.77 29.70
N ASP A 393 5.62 -26.78 30.06
CA ASP A 393 4.37 -27.06 29.35
C ASP A 393 3.39 -25.87 29.38
N ILE A 394 3.35 -25.13 30.49
CA ILE A 394 2.58 -23.88 30.61
C ILE A 394 3.21 -22.77 29.74
N THR A 395 4.54 -22.69 29.71
CA THR A 395 5.29 -21.73 28.87
C THR A 395 4.98 -21.91 27.38
N LEU A 396 5.00 -23.16 26.89
CA LEU A 396 4.62 -23.51 25.52
C LEU A 396 3.12 -23.30 25.29
N GLY A 397 2.28 -23.59 26.29
CA GLY A 397 0.84 -23.33 26.26
C GLY A 397 0.51 -21.84 26.04
N VAL A 398 1.19 -20.94 26.75
CA VAL A 398 1.07 -19.48 26.56
C VAL A 398 1.56 -19.08 25.17
N ALA A 399 2.86 -19.31 24.86
CA ALA A 399 3.46 -18.79 23.63
C ALA A 399 2.88 -19.40 22.34
N ILE A 400 2.77 -20.74 22.27
CA ILE A 400 2.29 -21.45 21.07
C ILE A 400 0.76 -21.42 21.00
N GLY A 401 0.07 -21.50 22.14
CA GLY A 401 -1.39 -21.36 22.19
C GLY A 401 -1.83 -19.98 21.69
N SER A 402 -1.19 -18.91 22.15
CA SER A 402 -1.46 -17.54 21.68
C SER A 402 -1.21 -17.38 20.18
N SER A 403 -0.05 -17.77 19.64
CA SER A 403 0.16 -17.71 18.18
C SER A 403 -0.85 -18.55 17.39
N THR A 404 -1.33 -19.66 17.94
CA THR A 404 -2.39 -20.47 17.33
C THR A 404 -3.73 -19.73 17.35
N GLN A 405 -4.05 -19.00 18.42
CA GLN A 405 -5.23 -18.14 18.54
C GLN A 405 -5.16 -16.95 17.57
N ILE A 406 -4.04 -16.22 17.54
CA ILE A 406 -3.85 -15.07 16.65
C ILE A 406 -4.00 -15.50 15.17
N SER A 407 -3.37 -16.61 14.80
CA SER A 407 -3.37 -17.11 13.41
C SER A 407 -4.67 -17.77 12.97
N MET A 408 -5.30 -18.63 13.80
CA MET A 408 -6.49 -19.39 13.41
C MET A 408 -7.82 -18.73 13.82
N PHE A 409 -7.79 -17.75 14.73
CA PHE A 409 -8.98 -16.99 15.17
C PHE A 409 -8.87 -15.50 14.84
N VAL A 410 -7.88 -14.76 15.39
CA VAL A 410 -7.90 -13.28 15.33
C VAL A 410 -7.74 -12.74 13.90
N ILE A 411 -6.78 -13.26 13.12
CA ILE A 411 -6.59 -12.87 11.71
C ILE A 411 -7.84 -13.17 10.85
N PRO A 412 -8.38 -14.41 10.83
CA PRO A 412 -9.65 -14.72 10.16
C PRO A 412 -10.85 -13.89 10.65
N PHE A 413 -10.94 -13.61 11.95
CA PHE A 413 -11.99 -12.77 12.52
C PHE A 413 -11.91 -11.33 12.00
N CYS A 414 -10.70 -10.76 11.89
CA CYS A 414 -10.50 -9.43 11.31
C CYS A 414 -10.93 -9.37 9.82
N VAL A 415 -10.74 -10.43 9.03
CA VAL A 415 -11.26 -10.52 7.65
C VAL A 415 -12.79 -10.53 7.62
N VAL A 416 -13.43 -11.28 8.51
CA VAL A 416 -14.91 -11.34 8.60
C VAL A 416 -15.48 -10.01 9.10
N VAL A 417 -14.87 -9.38 10.11
CA VAL A 417 -15.24 -8.05 10.60
C VAL A 417 -15.05 -6.99 9.51
N GLY A 418 -13.95 -7.03 8.77
CA GLY A 418 -13.70 -6.16 7.62
C GLY A 418 -14.76 -6.30 6.54
N TRP A 419 -15.15 -7.53 6.21
CA TRP A 419 -16.24 -7.80 5.27
C TRP A 419 -17.58 -7.22 5.74
N ILE A 420 -17.92 -7.33 7.04
CA ILE A 420 -19.12 -6.71 7.63
C ILE A 420 -19.05 -5.18 7.60
N MET A 421 -17.86 -4.60 7.83
CA MET A 421 -17.60 -3.16 7.80
C MET A 421 -17.46 -2.58 6.38
N GLY A 422 -17.51 -3.41 5.34
CA GLY A 422 -17.29 -3.00 3.94
C GLY A 422 -15.82 -2.73 3.56
N GLN A 423 -14.87 -3.01 4.45
CA GLN A 423 -13.44 -2.87 4.20
C GLN A 423 -12.88 -4.10 3.46
N PRO A 424 -11.96 -3.93 2.48
CA PRO A 424 -11.34 -5.02 1.74
C PRO A 424 -10.20 -5.69 2.51
N MET A 425 -10.42 -6.08 3.78
CA MET A 425 -9.45 -6.86 4.54
C MET A 425 -9.28 -8.26 3.93
N ASP A 426 -8.05 -8.65 3.64
CA ASP A 426 -7.66 -9.92 3.05
C ASP A 426 -6.52 -10.62 3.84
N LEU A 427 -6.11 -11.80 3.38
CA LEU A 427 -5.04 -12.62 3.96
C LEU A 427 -3.73 -12.53 3.16
N ASN A 428 -3.53 -11.50 2.32
CA ASN A 428 -2.29 -11.29 1.58
C ASN A 428 -1.32 -10.44 2.41
N PHE A 429 -0.46 -11.10 3.17
CA PHE A 429 0.58 -10.44 3.97
C PHE A 429 1.76 -9.94 3.11
N GLN A 430 1.73 -10.15 1.79
CA GLN A 430 2.86 -10.10 0.84
C GLN A 430 3.88 -11.24 1.03
N LEU A 431 4.74 -11.43 0.02
CA LEU A 431 5.60 -12.62 -0.09
C LEU A 431 6.70 -12.66 0.97
N PHE A 432 7.30 -11.52 1.31
CA PHE A 432 8.40 -11.43 2.28
C PHE A 432 7.92 -11.87 3.67
N GLU A 433 6.85 -11.24 4.15
CA GLU A 433 6.20 -11.52 5.43
C GLU A 433 5.71 -12.97 5.52
N THR A 434 5.07 -13.46 4.45
CA THR A 434 4.59 -14.85 4.36
C THR A 434 5.76 -15.84 4.43
N ALA A 435 6.87 -15.55 3.75
CA ALA A 435 8.08 -16.37 3.81
C ALA A 435 8.73 -16.32 5.21
N THR A 436 8.84 -15.15 5.82
CA THR A 436 9.36 -14.99 7.19
C THR A 436 8.52 -15.76 8.21
N LEU A 437 7.19 -15.71 8.10
CA LEU A 437 6.28 -16.47 8.96
C LEU A 437 6.41 -17.98 8.74
N PHE A 438 6.46 -18.45 7.48
CA PHE A 438 6.66 -19.87 7.16
C PHE A 438 8.00 -20.40 7.70
N ILE A 439 9.09 -19.67 7.49
CA ILE A 439 10.43 -20.02 8.01
C ILE A 439 10.42 -20.02 9.53
N THR A 440 9.76 -19.06 10.18
CA THR A 440 9.65 -18.98 11.64
C THR A 440 8.91 -20.18 12.23
N VAL A 441 7.73 -20.53 11.71
CA VAL A 441 6.96 -21.69 12.16
C VAL A 441 7.75 -22.98 11.94
N LEU A 442 8.45 -23.12 10.82
CA LEU A 442 9.32 -24.27 10.52
C LEU A 442 10.50 -24.38 11.50
N VAL A 443 11.21 -23.29 11.78
CA VAL A 443 12.34 -23.27 12.73
C VAL A 443 11.87 -23.65 14.13
N VAL A 444 10.75 -23.08 14.60
CA VAL A 444 10.21 -23.39 15.94
C VAL A 444 9.72 -24.84 16.02
N ALA A 445 9.02 -25.35 15.01
CA ALA A 445 8.59 -26.75 14.97
C ALA A 445 9.77 -27.73 15.08
N PHE A 446 10.89 -27.47 14.39
CA PHE A 446 12.11 -28.29 14.52
C PHE A 446 12.79 -28.14 15.89
N MET A 447 12.90 -26.93 16.44
CA MET A 447 13.50 -26.71 17.77
C MET A 447 12.73 -27.42 18.89
N LEU A 448 11.41 -27.54 18.75
CA LEU A 448 10.51 -28.18 19.70
C LEU A 448 10.39 -29.70 19.55
N GLN A 449 10.71 -30.26 18.37
CA GLN A 449 10.55 -31.69 18.04
C GLN A 449 11.21 -32.63 19.06
N GLU A 450 12.31 -32.20 19.68
CA GLU A 450 13.06 -32.99 20.66
C GLU A 450 12.39 -33.09 22.04
N GLY A 451 11.45 -32.22 22.40
CA GLY A 451 10.84 -32.18 23.73
C GLY A 451 11.73 -31.64 24.86
N THR A 452 12.81 -30.96 24.51
CA THR A 452 13.86 -30.49 25.43
C THR A 452 14.15 -29.01 25.20
N SER A 453 14.40 -28.29 26.29
CA SER A 453 14.84 -26.90 26.26
C SER A 453 16.16 -26.72 27.00
N ASN A 454 16.90 -25.69 26.60
CA ASN A 454 18.15 -25.24 27.22
C ASN A 454 18.41 -23.77 26.82
N TYR A 455 19.31 -23.10 27.53
CA TYR A 455 19.61 -21.69 27.29
C TYR A 455 20.12 -21.41 25.86
N PHE A 456 20.77 -22.38 25.21
CA PHE A 456 21.29 -22.20 23.85
C PHE A 456 20.17 -22.21 22.80
N LYS A 457 19.17 -23.08 22.92
CA LYS A 457 17.93 -23.01 22.11
C LYS A 457 17.22 -21.66 22.30
N GLY A 458 17.14 -21.18 23.54
CA GLY A 458 16.60 -19.85 23.84
C GLY A 458 17.36 -18.72 23.14
N LEU A 459 18.69 -18.73 23.26
CA LEU A 459 19.56 -17.76 22.59
C LEU A 459 19.44 -17.81 21.06
N MET A 460 19.33 -19.01 20.46
CA MET A 460 19.12 -19.16 19.02
C MET A 460 17.80 -18.51 18.57
N LEU A 461 16.70 -18.72 19.29
CA LEU A 461 15.40 -18.10 18.98
C LEU A 461 15.44 -16.57 19.11
N ILE A 462 16.12 -16.03 20.14
CA ILE A 462 16.34 -14.58 20.29
C ILE A 462 17.17 -14.03 19.11
N LEU A 463 18.24 -14.71 18.70
CA LEU A 463 19.05 -14.31 17.56
C LEU A 463 18.25 -14.37 16.24
N CYS A 464 17.39 -15.36 16.05
CA CYS A 464 16.45 -15.41 14.94
C CYS A 464 15.48 -14.21 14.96
N TYR A 465 14.94 -13.83 16.12
CA TYR A 465 14.09 -12.63 16.22
C TYR A 465 14.86 -11.35 15.86
N LEU A 466 16.11 -11.21 16.30
CA LEU A 466 16.94 -10.05 15.96
C LEU A 466 17.26 -9.97 14.45
N ILE A 467 17.50 -11.11 13.79
CA ILE A 467 17.67 -11.17 12.32
C ILE A 467 16.37 -10.77 11.62
N VAL A 468 15.22 -11.24 12.09
CA VAL A 468 13.90 -10.87 11.56
C VAL A 468 13.63 -9.37 11.75
N ALA A 469 13.87 -8.83 12.94
CA ALA A 469 13.71 -7.41 13.23
C ALA A 469 14.64 -6.52 12.38
N ALA A 470 15.92 -6.90 12.23
CA ALA A 470 16.85 -6.19 11.35
C ALA A 470 16.42 -6.23 9.88
N SER A 471 15.82 -7.36 9.44
CA SER A 471 15.28 -7.52 8.09
C SER A 471 14.04 -6.63 7.90
N PHE A 472 13.13 -6.55 8.87
CA PHE A 472 11.99 -5.61 8.86
C PHE A 472 12.40 -4.13 8.97
N PHE A 473 13.59 -3.82 9.49
CA PHE A 473 14.10 -2.44 9.59
C PHE A 473 14.57 -1.90 8.23
N VAL A 474 15.11 -2.77 7.37
CA VAL A 474 15.50 -2.45 5.99
C VAL A 474 14.41 -2.75 4.96
N HIS A 475 13.38 -3.50 5.35
CA HIS A 475 12.18 -3.74 4.54
C HIS A 475 11.30 -2.49 4.51
N VAL A 476 10.93 -2.09 3.31
CA VAL A 476 9.93 -1.06 3.05
C VAL A 476 8.89 -1.74 2.16
N ASP A 477 7.61 -1.71 2.56
CA ASP A 477 6.52 -2.13 1.65
C ASP A 477 6.70 -1.40 0.31
N PRO A 478 6.68 -2.09 -0.84
CA PRO A 478 6.80 -1.44 -2.14
C PRO A 478 5.68 -0.40 -2.25
N SER A 479 6.08 0.87 -2.27
CA SER A 479 5.26 2.02 -1.82
C SER A 479 4.08 2.33 -2.74
N ASP A 480 3.04 1.50 -2.67
CA ASP A 480 1.88 1.42 -3.60
C ASP A 480 2.25 1.75 -5.05
N GLY A 481 3.30 1.06 -5.55
CA GLY A 481 3.71 1.12 -6.95
C GLY A 481 2.54 0.66 -7.83
N GLU A 482 1.87 1.65 -8.46
CA GLU A 482 0.43 1.66 -8.76
C GLU A 482 -0.21 0.27 -8.87
N SER A 483 -1.10 -0.08 -7.92
CA SER A 483 -1.92 -1.28 -8.06
C SER A 483 -2.57 -1.30 -9.45
N GLN A 484 -2.61 -2.45 -10.13
CA GLN A 484 -2.89 -2.44 -11.57
C GLN A 484 -4.31 -1.92 -11.90
N GLU A 485 -5.23 -1.97 -10.94
CA GLU A 485 -6.54 -1.32 -10.99
C GLU A 485 -6.43 0.22 -10.83
N THR A 486 -5.55 0.72 -9.94
CA THR A 486 -5.16 2.15 -9.85
C THR A 486 -4.48 2.64 -11.13
N TYR A 487 -3.52 1.92 -11.72
CA TYR A 487 -2.87 2.31 -12.99
C TYR A 487 -3.86 2.32 -14.16
N LEU A 488 -4.74 1.31 -14.26
CA LEU A 488 -5.80 1.32 -15.27
C LEU A 488 -6.82 2.45 -15.04
N GLN A 489 -7.09 2.82 -13.78
CA GLN A 489 -7.97 3.94 -13.45
C GLN A 489 -7.29 5.31 -13.57
N SER A 490 -5.97 5.41 -13.38
CA SER A 490 -5.17 6.61 -13.65
C SER A 490 -5.06 6.84 -15.16
N ILE A 491 -4.81 5.80 -15.95
CA ILE A 491 -4.97 5.81 -17.42
C ILE A 491 -6.39 6.18 -17.84
N TYR A 492 -7.44 5.66 -17.19
CA TYR A 492 -8.82 6.01 -17.53
C TYR A 492 -9.16 7.47 -17.23
N ARG A 493 -8.62 8.04 -16.13
CA ARG A 493 -8.70 9.47 -15.81
C ARG A 493 -7.90 10.31 -16.82
N LEU A 494 -6.66 9.91 -17.14
CA LEU A 494 -5.81 10.53 -18.17
C LEU A 494 -6.45 10.53 -19.56
N LYS A 495 -7.16 9.46 -19.95
CA LYS A 495 -7.94 9.37 -21.20
C LYS A 495 -9.14 10.32 -21.25
N LYS A 496 -9.68 10.73 -20.10
CA LYS A 496 -10.77 11.72 -20.00
C LYS A 496 -10.28 13.14 -19.67
N CYS A 497 -8.98 13.32 -19.46
CA CYS A 497 -8.39 14.60 -19.08
C CYS A 497 -7.97 15.40 -20.31
N ASP A 498 -8.29 16.70 -20.33
CA ASP A 498 -7.57 17.63 -21.18
C ASP A 498 -6.24 17.99 -20.49
N ILE A 499 -5.15 17.42 -20.99
CA ILE A 499 -3.79 17.63 -20.46
C ILE A 499 -3.20 18.99 -20.86
N TYR A 500 -3.83 19.70 -21.80
CA TYR A 500 -3.40 21.00 -22.30
C TYR A 500 -4.08 22.16 -21.56
N GLN A 501 -5.05 21.88 -20.68
CA GLN A 501 -5.72 22.86 -19.81
C GLN A 501 -5.29 22.70 -18.36
N GLY A 502 -4.55 23.68 -17.86
CA GLY A 502 -3.89 23.62 -16.57
C GLY A 502 -3.27 24.94 -16.14
N ARG A 503 -2.34 24.85 -15.18
CA ARG A 503 -1.53 25.96 -14.67
C ARG A 503 -0.10 25.52 -14.43
N TRP A 504 0.82 26.48 -14.42
CA TRP A 504 2.17 26.27 -13.91
C TRP A 504 2.17 26.31 -12.38
N VAL A 505 2.87 25.37 -11.76
CA VAL A 505 3.01 25.23 -10.31
C VAL A 505 4.49 25.24 -9.96
N TYR A 506 4.85 25.99 -8.92
CA TYR A 506 6.21 26.03 -8.40
C TYR A 506 6.52 24.71 -7.66
N ASP A 507 7.56 24.01 -8.09
CA ASP A 507 7.92 22.66 -7.66
C ASP A 507 9.45 22.56 -7.51
N PRO A 508 10.03 23.10 -6.41
CA PRO A 508 11.48 23.20 -6.27
C PRO A 508 12.18 21.87 -5.97
N ASN A 509 11.40 20.87 -5.51
CA ASN A 509 11.90 19.59 -5.01
C ASN A 509 12.05 18.56 -6.13
N SER A 510 11.20 18.59 -7.16
CA SER A 510 11.22 17.63 -8.26
C SER A 510 11.70 18.21 -9.60
N TYR A 511 11.94 19.52 -9.70
CA TYR A 511 12.37 20.18 -10.95
C TYR A 511 13.69 20.95 -10.78
N PRO A 512 14.53 21.07 -11.84
CA PRO A 512 14.35 20.49 -13.17
C PRO A 512 14.48 18.96 -13.17
N LEU A 513 13.92 18.31 -14.19
CA LEU A 513 13.92 16.84 -14.33
C LEU A 513 15.34 16.25 -14.55
N TYR A 514 16.32 17.09 -14.92
CA TYR A 514 17.71 16.72 -15.15
C TYR A 514 18.61 17.96 -15.00
N ASP A 515 19.92 17.74 -14.85
CA ASP A 515 20.95 18.79 -14.96
C ASP A 515 21.47 18.87 -16.41
N SER A 516 21.45 20.05 -17.04
CA SER A 516 21.97 20.22 -18.41
C SER A 516 23.48 20.00 -18.51
N SER A 517 24.23 20.09 -17.41
CA SER A 517 25.68 19.87 -17.39
C SER A 517 26.08 18.49 -17.96
N LEU A 518 25.24 17.47 -17.75
CA LEU A 518 25.41 16.10 -18.25
C LEU A 518 25.32 16.02 -19.78
N CYS A 519 24.60 16.92 -20.42
CA CYS A 519 24.26 16.86 -21.84
C CYS A 519 25.22 17.69 -22.70
N HIS A 520 26.47 17.24 -22.81
CA HIS A 520 27.53 17.91 -23.57
C HIS A 520 27.22 18.20 -25.06
N PHE A 521 26.13 17.64 -25.61
CA PHE A 521 25.67 17.81 -27.00
C PHE A 521 24.52 18.82 -27.19
N LEU A 522 24.10 19.54 -26.14
CA LEU A 522 23.15 20.65 -26.29
C LEU A 522 23.73 21.74 -27.20
N ASP A 523 22.88 22.38 -27.99
CA ASP A 523 23.27 23.52 -28.83
C ASP A 523 23.41 24.74 -27.91
N HIS A 524 24.48 25.52 -28.12
CA HIS A 524 24.76 26.73 -27.34
C HIS A 524 23.54 27.66 -27.28
N ALA A 525 22.73 27.70 -28.35
CA ALA A 525 21.52 28.52 -28.41
C ALA A 525 20.48 28.26 -27.29
N PHE A 526 20.53 27.10 -26.62
CA PHE A 526 19.52 26.69 -25.62
C PHE A 526 20.09 26.42 -24.20
N ASP A 527 21.42 26.28 -24.05
CA ASP A 527 22.08 25.92 -22.79
C ASP A 527 22.32 27.15 -21.89
N CYS A 528 21.21 27.77 -21.45
CA CYS A 528 21.21 29.07 -20.78
C CYS A 528 22.08 29.12 -19.51
N GLN A 529 22.14 28.02 -18.73
CA GLN A 529 22.93 27.94 -17.49
C GLN A 529 24.43 28.04 -17.79
N LYS A 530 24.92 27.23 -18.73
CA LYS A 530 26.31 27.26 -19.22
C LYS A 530 26.70 28.61 -19.83
N ASN A 531 25.72 29.32 -20.38
CA ASN A 531 25.89 30.65 -20.94
C ASN A 531 25.80 31.79 -19.89
N GLY A 532 25.74 31.46 -18.61
CA GLY A 532 25.79 32.42 -17.50
C GLY A 532 24.44 32.98 -17.04
N ARG A 533 23.32 32.30 -17.30
CA ARG A 533 22.01 32.67 -16.74
C ARG A 533 21.93 32.30 -15.25
N ALA A 534 22.17 33.29 -14.38
CA ALA A 534 22.26 33.09 -12.93
C ALA A 534 20.91 32.97 -12.18
N ASP A 535 19.76 33.14 -12.83
CA ASP A 535 18.45 32.89 -12.22
C ASP A 535 17.96 31.47 -12.53
N GLU A 536 17.76 30.64 -11.50
CA GLU A 536 17.23 29.27 -11.65
C GLU A 536 15.69 29.20 -11.61
N LEU A 537 15.00 30.29 -11.28
CA LEU A 537 13.57 30.27 -10.94
C LEU A 537 12.70 29.69 -12.06
N TYR A 538 13.04 29.97 -13.33
CA TYR A 538 12.34 29.43 -14.50
C TYR A 538 12.44 27.90 -14.63
N LEU A 539 13.42 27.25 -14.00
CA LEU A 539 13.58 25.78 -13.99
C LEU A 539 12.58 25.10 -13.06
N LYS A 540 12.11 25.79 -12.02
CA LYS A 540 11.37 25.23 -10.88
C LYS A 540 9.84 25.23 -11.08
N TYR A 541 9.37 25.16 -12.32
CA TYR A 541 7.94 25.18 -12.65
C TYR A 541 7.51 23.93 -13.43
N ARG A 542 6.57 23.18 -12.84
CA ARG A 542 5.90 22.02 -13.45
C ARG A 542 4.54 22.41 -14.00
N TRP A 543 4.11 21.79 -15.10
CA TRP A 543 2.76 21.92 -15.62
C TRP A 543 1.80 20.97 -14.90
N GLN A 544 0.65 21.49 -14.47
CA GLN A 544 -0.38 20.74 -13.75
C GLN A 544 -1.74 20.96 -14.42
N PRO A 545 -2.29 19.95 -15.13
CA PRO A 545 -3.66 19.99 -15.65
C PRO A 545 -4.68 20.15 -14.52
N TYR A 546 -5.85 20.74 -14.83
CA TYR A 546 -6.90 20.96 -13.83
C TYR A 546 -7.61 19.66 -13.40
N SER A 547 -7.70 18.67 -14.28
CA SER A 547 -8.57 17.49 -14.11
C SER A 547 -7.81 16.17 -13.87
N CYS A 548 -6.48 16.19 -13.89
CA CYS A 548 -5.63 15.02 -13.68
C CYS A 548 -4.20 15.42 -13.31
N ASN A 549 -3.44 14.46 -12.77
CA ASN A 549 -1.99 14.54 -12.69
C ASN A 549 -1.37 13.94 -13.94
N LEU A 550 -0.27 14.51 -14.43
CA LEU A 550 0.56 13.90 -15.48
C LEU A 550 1.50 12.86 -14.85
N PRO A 551 1.83 11.76 -15.57
CA PRO A 551 2.97 10.94 -15.19
C PRO A 551 4.26 11.76 -15.26
N THR A 552 5.17 11.54 -14.31
CA THR A 552 6.56 12.01 -14.43
C THR A 552 7.20 11.31 -15.63
N PHE A 553 8.08 12.00 -16.36
CA PHE A 553 8.82 11.37 -17.45
C PHE A 553 9.82 10.35 -16.88
N ASP A 554 9.70 9.09 -17.31
CA ASP A 554 10.65 8.02 -17.02
C ASP A 554 11.37 7.65 -18.33
N GLY A 555 12.69 7.84 -18.35
CA GLY A 555 13.51 7.57 -19.53
C GLY A 555 13.77 6.09 -19.79
N GLU A 556 13.72 5.22 -18.77
CA GLU A 556 13.96 3.78 -18.94
C GLU A 556 12.66 3.10 -19.40
N ASP A 557 11.50 3.48 -18.84
CA ASP A 557 10.19 3.10 -19.39
C ASP A 557 10.04 3.56 -20.85
N PHE A 558 10.43 4.81 -21.16
CA PHE A 558 10.44 5.30 -22.53
C PHE A 558 11.35 4.46 -23.43
N LEU A 559 12.57 4.15 -22.98
CA LEU A 559 13.52 3.35 -23.76
C LEU A 559 13.05 1.90 -23.97
N GLU A 560 12.38 1.28 -23.00
CA GLU A 560 11.78 -0.05 -23.15
C GLU A 560 10.56 -0.03 -24.08
N ARG A 561 9.61 0.89 -23.88
CA ARG A 561 8.41 1.01 -24.74
C ARG A 561 8.77 1.32 -26.19
N PHE A 562 9.90 1.99 -26.42
CA PHE A 562 10.41 2.31 -27.76
C PHE A 562 11.62 1.49 -28.20
N ARG A 563 11.92 0.37 -27.52
CA ARG A 563 12.98 -0.58 -27.90
C ARG A 563 12.87 -0.97 -29.38
N ASP A 564 13.98 -0.86 -30.11
CA ASP A 564 14.11 -1.05 -31.58
C ASP A 564 13.27 -0.11 -32.49
N LYS A 565 12.60 0.92 -31.95
CA LYS A 565 11.74 1.85 -32.70
C LYS A 565 12.45 3.13 -33.15
N ARG A 566 11.83 3.81 -34.14
CA ARG A 566 12.32 5.04 -34.77
C ARG A 566 11.30 6.16 -34.64
N ILE A 567 11.71 7.27 -34.03
CA ILE A 567 10.92 8.49 -33.86
C ILE A 567 11.57 9.61 -34.68
N MET A 568 10.80 10.36 -35.47
CA MET A 568 11.33 11.50 -36.23
C MET A 568 10.55 12.79 -35.98
N PHE A 569 11.30 13.83 -35.60
CA PHE A 569 10.86 15.22 -35.61
C PHE A 569 11.10 15.83 -37.00
N VAL A 570 10.11 16.51 -37.55
CA VAL A 570 10.16 17.15 -38.87
C VAL A 570 9.65 18.58 -38.75
N GLY A 571 10.52 19.57 -38.96
CA GLY A 571 10.09 20.95 -38.84
C GLY A 571 11.17 21.99 -38.79
N ASP A 572 10.88 23.06 -38.06
CA ASP A 572 11.71 24.25 -37.91
C ASP A 572 12.68 24.15 -36.70
N SER A 573 13.25 25.28 -36.27
CA SER A 573 14.22 25.31 -35.17
C SER A 573 13.61 24.98 -33.79
N LEU A 574 12.28 24.92 -33.66
CA LEU A 574 11.61 24.46 -32.44
C LEU A 574 11.55 22.92 -32.38
N SER A 575 11.46 22.21 -33.52
CA SER A 575 11.69 20.76 -33.57
C SER A 575 13.10 20.39 -33.08
N LEU A 576 14.12 21.20 -33.39
CA LEU A 576 15.47 21.03 -32.86
C LEU A 576 15.50 21.20 -31.33
N ASN A 577 14.87 22.26 -30.81
CA ASN A 577 14.83 22.58 -29.39
C ASN A 577 14.11 21.48 -28.58
N GLN A 578 12.99 20.93 -29.10
CA GLN A 578 12.30 19.79 -28.50
C GLN A 578 13.09 18.47 -28.61
N TRP A 579 13.75 18.21 -29.75
CA TRP A 579 14.57 17.01 -29.95
C TRP A 579 15.82 17.00 -29.03
N GLN A 580 16.45 18.16 -28.79
CA GLN A 580 17.56 18.28 -27.84
C GLN A 580 17.13 18.14 -26.38
N SER A 581 15.94 18.61 -26.02
CA SER A 581 15.29 18.28 -24.74
C SER A 581 15.13 16.76 -24.59
N LEU A 582 14.42 16.09 -25.49
CA LEU A 582 14.11 14.66 -25.36
C LEU A 582 15.37 13.78 -25.31
N THR A 583 16.35 14.06 -26.18
CA THR A 583 17.63 13.34 -26.19
C THR A 583 18.44 13.56 -24.91
N CYS A 584 18.35 14.74 -24.30
CA CYS A 584 18.98 15.03 -23.02
C CYS A 584 18.25 14.37 -21.84
N MET A 585 16.92 14.46 -21.77
CA MET A 585 16.09 13.78 -20.75
C MET A 585 16.39 12.27 -20.70
N ILE A 586 16.45 11.61 -21.86
CA ILE A 586 16.79 10.18 -21.97
C ILE A 586 18.25 9.90 -21.58
N HIS A 587 19.19 10.77 -21.96
CA HIS A 587 20.59 10.57 -21.56
C HIS A 587 20.79 10.74 -20.05
N ALA A 588 20.10 11.70 -19.43
CA ALA A 588 20.19 11.98 -18.00
C ALA A 588 19.67 10.82 -17.13
N THR A 589 18.70 10.02 -17.61
CA THR A 589 18.23 8.81 -16.92
C THR A 589 19.31 7.73 -16.80
N SER A 590 20.23 7.64 -17.77
CA SER A 590 21.38 6.73 -17.71
C SER A 590 22.62 7.35 -18.35
N PRO A 591 23.36 8.23 -17.63
CA PRO A 591 24.50 8.96 -18.19
C PRO A 591 25.67 8.07 -18.59
N GLN A 592 25.75 6.87 -18.01
CA GLN A 592 26.76 5.85 -18.35
C GLN A 592 26.38 5.05 -19.62
N SER A 593 25.15 5.16 -20.13
CA SER A 593 24.72 4.46 -21.33
C SER A 593 25.35 5.08 -22.58
N SER A 594 26.00 4.24 -23.41
CA SER A 594 26.64 4.75 -24.61
C SER A 594 25.61 5.08 -25.70
N TYR A 595 25.61 6.32 -26.17
CA TYR A 595 24.81 6.79 -27.30
C TYR A 595 25.67 7.03 -28.55
N THR A 596 25.04 7.37 -29.67
CA THR A 596 25.73 7.99 -30.82
C THR A 596 24.89 9.10 -31.42
N ILE A 597 25.51 10.25 -31.72
CA ILE A 597 24.91 11.31 -32.55
C ILE A 597 25.61 11.31 -33.91
N LYS A 598 24.82 11.26 -34.99
CA LYS A 598 25.30 11.33 -36.37
C LYS A 598 24.47 12.35 -37.13
N ARG A 599 25.12 13.16 -37.97
CA ARG A 599 24.45 14.11 -38.87
C ARG A 599 24.78 13.76 -40.31
N ILE A 600 23.77 13.46 -41.11
CA ILE A 600 23.90 13.02 -42.49
C ILE A 600 22.98 13.90 -43.35
N GLY A 601 23.59 14.83 -44.09
CA GLY A 601 22.87 15.86 -44.84
C GLY A 601 22.02 16.76 -43.92
N GLY A 602 20.72 16.83 -44.22
CA GLY A 602 19.74 17.61 -43.45
C GLY A 602 19.24 16.94 -42.17
N THR A 603 19.60 15.68 -41.92
CA THR A 603 19.07 14.87 -40.81
C THR A 603 20.12 14.67 -39.72
N SER A 604 19.74 14.94 -38.47
CA SER A 604 20.47 14.50 -37.27
C SER A 604 19.79 13.27 -36.68
N THR A 605 20.57 12.31 -36.20
CA THR A 605 20.09 11.09 -35.54
C THR A 605 20.86 10.87 -34.24
N PHE A 606 20.12 10.76 -33.14
CA PHE A 606 20.60 10.25 -31.86
C PHE A 606 20.14 8.79 -31.74
N THR A 607 21.00 7.88 -31.29
CA THR A 607 20.65 6.49 -31.03
C THR A 607 21.19 6.08 -29.66
N SER A 608 20.31 5.56 -28.79
CA SER A 608 20.69 4.90 -27.54
C SER A 608 21.06 3.44 -27.82
N LYS A 609 22.25 2.98 -27.42
CA LYS A 609 22.68 1.60 -27.74
C LYS A 609 22.14 0.53 -26.80
N SER A 610 21.64 0.88 -25.60
CA SER A 610 21.07 -0.10 -24.65
C SER A 610 19.74 -0.68 -25.15
N HIS A 611 18.96 0.15 -25.85
CA HIS A 611 17.61 -0.17 -26.31
C HIS A 611 17.41 -0.01 -27.82
N ASN A 612 18.45 0.34 -28.57
CA ASN A 612 18.45 0.58 -30.02
C ASN A 612 17.46 1.66 -30.51
N VAL A 613 16.89 2.44 -29.59
CA VAL A 613 15.94 3.53 -29.87
C VAL A 613 16.65 4.63 -30.65
N SER A 614 16.06 5.05 -31.76
CA SER A 614 16.61 6.13 -32.60
C SER A 614 15.66 7.33 -32.68
N LEU A 615 16.19 8.51 -32.34
CA LEU A 615 15.52 9.80 -32.40
C LEU A 615 16.13 10.63 -33.53
N MET A 616 15.36 10.87 -34.58
CA MET A 616 15.76 11.64 -35.76
C MET A 616 15.18 13.06 -35.74
N LEU A 617 15.90 13.99 -36.35
CA LEU A 617 15.44 15.34 -36.65
C LEU A 617 15.73 15.65 -38.12
N ALA A 618 14.68 15.85 -38.92
CA ALA A 618 14.76 16.36 -40.28
C ALA A 618 14.38 17.85 -40.31
N ARG A 619 15.33 18.72 -40.67
CA ARG A 619 15.09 20.17 -40.74
C ARG A 619 14.38 20.54 -42.05
N ASN A 620 13.04 20.66 -42.01
CA ASN A 620 12.24 21.29 -43.07
C ASN A 620 11.22 22.24 -42.42
N ALA A 621 11.55 23.54 -42.38
CA ALA A 621 10.81 24.54 -41.62
C ALA A 621 9.42 24.92 -42.19
N PHE A 622 9.07 24.42 -43.39
CA PHE A 622 7.85 24.80 -44.12
C PHE A 622 6.96 23.61 -44.49
N LEU A 623 7.46 22.37 -44.30
CA LEU A 623 6.86 21.10 -44.72
C LEU A 623 6.58 20.97 -46.24
N VAL A 624 6.98 21.97 -47.03
CA VAL A 624 6.85 22.02 -48.50
C VAL A 624 8.21 22.35 -49.14
N HIS A 625 8.31 22.18 -50.45
CA HIS A 625 9.55 22.30 -51.21
C HIS A 625 9.94 23.76 -51.47
N ILE A 626 11.17 24.12 -51.10
CA ILE A 626 11.85 25.31 -51.63
C ILE A 626 12.75 24.86 -52.79
N ASP A 627 12.43 25.31 -54.00
CA ASP A 627 13.17 25.01 -55.21
C ASP A 627 14.22 26.08 -55.50
N GLN A 628 15.43 25.69 -55.92
CA GLN A 628 16.47 26.62 -56.33
C GLN A 628 16.40 26.86 -57.84
N GLN A 629 15.57 27.81 -58.24
CA GLN A 629 15.44 28.22 -59.64
C GLN A 629 16.53 29.22 -60.05
N ARG A 630 16.74 29.37 -61.37
CA ARG A 630 17.76 30.27 -61.95
C ARG A 630 17.59 31.74 -61.56
N TYR A 631 16.39 32.15 -61.18
CA TYR A 631 16.02 33.51 -60.81
C TYR A 631 15.83 33.72 -59.30
N GLY A 632 16.00 32.68 -58.47
CA GLY A 632 15.84 32.75 -57.02
C GLY A 632 15.28 31.47 -56.40
N ARG A 633 15.17 31.47 -55.07
CA ARG A 633 14.56 30.39 -54.27
C ARG A 633 13.04 30.53 -54.29
N VAL A 634 12.32 29.49 -54.70
CA VAL A 634 10.86 29.49 -54.86
C VAL A 634 10.23 28.55 -53.84
N LEU A 635 9.50 29.10 -52.86
CA LEU A 635 8.67 28.31 -51.94
C LEU A 635 7.41 27.84 -52.68
N LYS A 636 7.29 26.54 -52.96
CA LYS A 636 6.15 25.97 -53.69
C LYS A 636 5.12 25.40 -52.75
N LEU A 637 3.99 26.11 -52.59
CA LEU A 637 2.97 25.75 -51.60
C LEU A 637 2.24 24.43 -51.91
N ASP A 638 2.22 24.00 -53.18
CA ASP A 638 1.50 22.80 -53.66
C ASP A 638 2.37 21.52 -53.78
N SER A 639 3.65 21.56 -53.40
CA SER A 639 4.55 20.41 -53.56
C SER A 639 5.48 20.20 -52.37
N ILE A 640 5.67 18.95 -51.97
CA ILE A 640 6.72 18.51 -51.03
C ILE A 640 7.88 17.90 -51.84
N ASP A 641 9.11 18.04 -51.35
CA ASP A 641 10.27 17.45 -52.01
C ASP A 641 10.16 15.91 -52.05
N LEU A 642 10.55 15.29 -53.17
CA LEU A 642 10.44 13.84 -53.35
C LEU A 642 11.42 13.04 -52.48
N LYS A 643 12.52 13.66 -52.03
CA LYS A 643 13.47 13.07 -51.08
C LYS A 643 12.94 13.19 -49.65
N ASP A 644 12.46 14.37 -49.27
CA ASP A 644 11.87 14.61 -47.93
C ASP A 644 10.60 13.76 -47.73
N GLY A 645 9.65 13.84 -48.66
CA GLY A 645 8.43 13.03 -48.68
C GLY A 645 8.66 11.53 -48.90
N LYS A 646 9.91 11.08 -49.06
CA LYS A 646 10.34 9.67 -48.95
C LYS A 646 11.07 9.40 -47.62
N SER A 647 11.87 10.34 -47.11
CA SER A 647 12.66 10.19 -45.88
C SER A 647 11.83 10.24 -44.60
N TRP A 648 10.61 10.79 -44.64
CA TRP A 648 9.65 10.80 -43.53
C TRP A 648 8.78 9.54 -43.43
N LYS A 649 9.01 8.50 -44.24
CA LYS A 649 8.23 7.25 -44.23
C LYS A 649 8.84 6.21 -43.29
N GLU A 650 8.01 5.26 -42.85
CA GLU A 650 8.42 4.06 -42.10
C GLU A 650 8.91 4.32 -40.65
N TYR A 651 8.47 5.40 -40.01
CA TYR A 651 8.71 5.66 -38.57
C TYR A 651 7.54 5.18 -37.71
N ASP A 652 7.82 4.83 -36.46
CA ASP A 652 6.82 4.45 -35.47
C ASP A 652 6.09 5.69 -34.94
N VAL A 653 6.81 6.81 -34.83
CA VAL A 653 6.26 8.12 -34.45
C VAL A 653 6.83 9.22 -35.34
N LEU A 654 5.95 10.08 -35.86
CA LEU A 654 6.28 11.32 -36.56
C LEU A 654 5.77 12.51 -35.75
N ILE A 655 6.61 13.50 -35.46
CA ILE A 655 6.23 14.77 -34.84
C ILE A 655 6.53 15.90 -35.83
N PHE A 656 5.50 16.56 -36.33
CA PHE A 656 5.63 17.69 -37.24
C PHE A 656 5.51 19.03 -36.51
N ASN A 657 6.31 20.03 -36.86
CA ASN A 657 6.09 21.42 -36.45
C ASN A 657 6.40 22.39 -37.61
N THR A 658 5.65 23.49 -37.70
CA THR A 658 6.00 24.63 -38.55
C THR A 658 5.18 25.86 -38.17
N TRP A 659 5.84 26.99 -37.91
CA TRP A 659 5.26 28.35 -38.00
C TRP A 659 6.34 29.43 -37.84
N HIS A 660 7.30 29.22 -36.94
CA HIS A 660 8.22 30.26 -36.48
C HIS A 660 8.98 30.94 -37.62
N TRP A 661 9.39 30.16 -38.62
CA TRP A 661 10.13 30.65 -39.79
C TRP A 661 9.27 31.34 -40.85
N TRP A 662 7.94 31.19 -40.84
CA TRP A 662 7.05 31.94 -41.74
C TRP A 662 7.05 33.44 -41.39
N LEU A 663 7.32 33.78 -40.14
CA LEU A 663 7.43 35.16 -39.67
C LEU A 663 8.75 35.85 -40.09
N HIS A 664 9.71 35.11 -40.67
CA HIS A 664 10.98 35.70 -41.12
C HIS A 664 10.80 36.50 -42.42
N ALA A 665 11.11 37.80 -42.35
CA ALA A 665 11.05 38.74 -43.47
C ALA A 665 12.42 39.36 -43.77
N ARG A 666 12.53 40.05 -44.92
CA ARG A 666 13.75 40.76 -45.37
C ARG A 666 14.96 39.80 -45.37
N ARG A 667 16.09 40.20 -44.76
CA ARG A 667 17.36 39.43 -44.76
C ARG A 667 17.29 38.04 -44.11
N LYS A 668 16.26 37.73 -43.30
CA LYS A 668 16.08 36.39 -42.71
C LYS A 668 15.18 35.47 -43.56
N GLN A 669 14.61 35.95 -44.67
CA GLN A 669 13.67 35.18 -45.48
C GLN A 669 14.38 34.10 -46.33
N PRO A 670 14.02 32.81 -46.20
CA PRO A 670 14.71 31.72 -46.90
C PRO A 670 14.20 31.46 -48.33
N TRP A 671 13.18 32.19 -48.80
CA TRP A 671 12.72 32.20 -50.19
C TRP A 671 12.74 33.63 -50.77
N ASP A 672 12.85 33.72 -52.10
CA ASP A 672 12.84 34.97 -52.87
C ASP A 672 11.51 35.19 -53.60
N PHE A 673 10.76 34.11 -53.84
CA PHE A 673 9.41 34.07 -54.42
C PHE A 673 8.57 32.97 -53.77
N ILE A 674 7.25 33.06 -53.89
CA ILE A 674 6.28 32.04 -53.47
C ILE A 674 5.45 31.62 -54.69
N GLN A 675 5.33 30.31 -54.95
CA GLN A 675 4.50 29.76 -56.02
C GLN A 675 3.19 29.19 -55.46
N ASP A 676 2.09 29.65 -56.03
CA ASP A 676 0.70 29.29 -55.70
C ASP A 676 0.05 28.71 -56.97
N GLY A 677 -0.06 27.38 -57.06
CA GLY A 677 -0.41 26.67 -58.29
C GLY A 677 0.49 27.03 -59.48
N LYS A 678 -0.05 27.84 -60.40
CA LYS A 678 0.63 28.33 -61.61
C LYS A 678 1.17 29.77 -61.49
N THR A 679 0.83 30.49 -60.42
CA THR A 679 1.17 31.90 -60.23
C THR A 679 2.43 32.04 -59.38
N LEU A 680 3.35 32.91 -59.80
CA LEU A 680 4.57 33.25 -59.05
C LEU A 680 4.41 34.64 -58.41
N HIS A 681 4.43 34.69 -57.09
CA HIS A 681 4.37 35.92 -56.31
C HIS A 681 5.76 36.27 -55.78
N ARG A 682 6.14 37.56 -55.77
CA ARG A 682 7.30 38.02 -54.98
C ARG A 682 7.06 37.79 -53.49
N ASP A 683 5.86 38.11 -53.03
CA ASP A 683 5.44 37.85 -51.67
C ASP A 683 3.91 37.74 -51.55
N MET A 684 3.41 37.13 -50.47
CA MET A 684 1.98 37.01 -50.17
C MET A 684 1.69 36.93 -48.66
N ASN A 685 0.42 37.06 -48.27
CA ASN A 685 -0.01 36.96 -46.87
C ASN A 685 0.43 35.62 -46.24
N ARG A 686 1.15 35.69 -45.10
CA ARG A 686 1.73 34.52 -44.42
C ARG A 686 0.70 33.50 -43.97
N LEU A 687 -0.47 33.92 -43.47
CA LEU A 687 -1.52 33.02 -43.02
C LEU A 687 -2.15 32.26 -44.20
N VAL A 688 -2.33 32.92 -45.34
CA VAL A 688 -2.84 32.29 -46.58
C VAL A 688 -1.81 31.30 -47.15
N ALA A 689 -0.51 31.66 -47.14
CA ALA A 689 0.54 30.76 -47.59
C ALA A 689 0.68 29.54 -46.66
N TYR A 690 0.57 29.76 -45.35
CA TYR A 690 0.60 28.73 -44.31
C TYR A 690 -0.57 27.75 -44.44
N GLU A 691 -1.82 28.21 -44.57
CA GLU A 691 -2.97 27.33 -44.78
C GLU A 691 -2.80 26.46 -46.04
N LYS A 692 -2.28 27.02 -47.13
CA LYS A 692 -2.03 26.28 -48.38
C LYS A 692 -0.94 25.22 -48.23
N ALA A 693 0.21 25.57 -47.65
CA ALA A 693 1.28 24.61 -47.42
C ALA A 693 0.89 23.51 -46.42
N LEU A 694 0.16 23.86 -45.34
CA LEU A 694 -0.31 22.89 -44.37
C LEU A 694 -1.35 21.93 -45.00
N LYS A 695 -2.22 22.42 -45.90
CA LYS A 695 -3.11 21.57 -46.71
C LYS A 695 -2.37 20.69 -47.72
N THR A 696 -1.16 21.06 -48.15
CA THR A 696 -0.29 20.20 -48.96
C THR A 696 0.36 19.10 -48.12
N TRP A 697 0.84 19.43 -46.92
CA TRP A 697 1.32 18.45 -45.95
C TRP A 697 0.23 17.47 -45.52
N ALA A 698 -0.98 17.96 -45.19
CA ALA A 698 -2.14 17.13 -44.85
C ALA A 698 -2.48 16.12 -45.95
N ARG A 699 -2.60 16.60 -47.22
CA ARG A 699 -2.78 15.75 -48.41
C ARG A 699 -1.66 14.71 -48.57
N TRP A 700 -0.42 15.02 -48.17
CA TRP A 700 0.68 14.06 -48.19
C TRP A 700 0.53 13.00 -47.09
N VAL A 701 0.21 13.37 -45.84
CA VAL A 701 -0.02 12.40 -44.74
C VAL A 701 -1.15 11.44 -45.10
N ASP A 702 -2.30 11.99 -45.50
CA ASP A 702 -3.48 11.24 -45.95
C ASP A 702 -3.15 10.26 -47.08
N LYS A 703 -2.26 10.63 -48.00
CA LYS A 703 -1.83 9.75 -49.10
C LYS A 703 -0.72 8.75 -48.73
N ASN A 704 0.17 9.05 -47.79
CA ASN A 704 1.45 8.35 -47.66
C ASN A 704 1.72 7.63 -46.32
N VAL A 705 1.06 8.00 -45.22
CA VAL A 705 1.37 7.47 -43.88
C VAL A 705 0.28 6.49 -43.43
N ASP A 706 0.66 5.30 -42.96
CA ASP A 706 -0.27 4.33 -42.37
C ASP A 706 -0.42 4.60 -40.88
N THR A 707 -1.46 5.34 -40.49
CA THR A 707 -1.71 5.72 -39.07
C THR A 707 -2.09 4.55 -38.17
N LYS A 708 -2.24 3.31 -38.70
CA LYS A 708 -2.31 2.09 -37.89
C LYS A 708 -0.94 1.57 -37.43
N LYS A 709 0.14 2.13 -37.96
CA LYS A 709 1.55 1.76 -37.66
C LYS A 709 2.36 2.95 -37.16
N THR A 710 2.16 4.12 -37.77
CA THR A 710 2.85 5.36 -37.42
C THR A 710 1.91 6.26 -36.61
N LYS A 711 2.23 6.54 -35.34
CA LYS A 711 1.56 7.63 -34.60
C LYS A 711 2.03 8.96 -35.19
N VAL A 712 1.10 9.83 -35.62
CA VAL A 712 1.42 11.15 -36.19
C VAL A 712 0.95 12.23 -35.24
N PHE A 713 1.88 13.10 -34.87
CA PHE A 713 1.66 14.29 -34.07
C PHE A 713 1.93 15.55 -34.88
N PHE A 714 1.18 16.60 -34.59
CA PHE A 714 1.52 17.96 -34.99
C PHE A 714 1.65 18.82 -33.73
N GLN A 715 2.79 19.50 -33.57
CA GLN A 715 3.01 20.45 -32.49
C GLN A 715 2.34 21.78 -32.86
N SER A 716 1.54 22.33 -31.94
CA SER A 716 0.91 23.64 -32.12
C SER A 716 1.93 24.79 -32.08
N ILE A 717 1.43 26.00 -32.21
CA ILE A 717 2.26 27.21 -32.33
C ILE A 717 3.03 27.49 -31.04
N SER A 718 4.36 27.42 -31.06
CA SER A 718 5.17 28.04 -30.00
C SER A 718 5.02 29.57 -30.08
N PRO A 719 4.64 30.24 -28.98
CA PRO A 719 4.59 31.70 -28.92
C PRO A 719 6.00 32.30 -28.94
N SER A 720 6.06 33.63 -29.06
CA SER A 720 7.30 34.38 -28.93
C SER A 720 7.06 35.71 -28.21
N HIS A 721 7.89 36.01 -27.21
CA HIS A 721 7.69 37.10 -26.25
C HIS A 721 8.53 38.34 -26.60
N TRP A 722 8.36 38.83 -27.83
CA TRP A 722 9.07 39.99 -28.40
C TRP A 722 8.48 41.36 -28.02
N ASN A 723 7.29 41.41 -27.42
CA ASN A 723 6.55 42.64 -27.12
C ASN A 723 5.71 42.46 -25.84
N ALA A 724 6.07 43.14 -24.75
CA ALA A 724 5.48 42.90 -23.43
C ALA A 724 4.02 43.40 -23.28
N SER A 725 3.57 44.29 -24.17
CA SER A 725 2.15 44.67 -24.23
C SER A 725 1.22 43.49 -24.51
N HIS A 726 1.73 42.39 -25.11
CA HIS A 726 0.94 41.16 -25.32
C HIS A 726 0.57 40.43 -24.01
N TRP A 727 1.32 40.63 -22.92
CA TRP A 727 1.04 40.06 -21.59
C TRP A 727 0.74 41.13 -20.53
N GLY A 728 0.26 42.30 -20.95
CA GLY A 728 -0.27 43.34 -20.07
C GLY A 728 0.74 44.38 -19.57
N TYR A 729 1.99 44.35 -20.03
CA TYR A 729 3.05 45.31 -19.64
C TYR A 729 3.41 46.23 -20.82
N PRO A 730 2.67 47.34 -21.05
CA PRO A 730 2.88 48.20 -22.22
C PRO A 730 4.24 48.90 -22.24
N ASP A 731 4.79 49.25 -21.07
CA ASP A 731 6.12 49.88 -20.93
C ASP A 731 7.27 48.85 -20.96
N GLY A 732 6.96 47.55 -20.91
CA GLY A 732 7.93 46.48 -21.01
C GLY A 732 8.40 46.28 -22.45
N ARG A 733 9.67 45.89 -22.64
CA ARG A 733 10.23 45.69 -23.98
C ARG A 733 9.92 44.30 -24.54
N ASN A 734 10.36 43.27 -23.80
CA ASN A 734 10.53 41.89 -24.28
C ASN A 734 10.89 40.97 -23.10
N CYS A 735 11.19 39.70 -23.36
CA CYS A 735 11.50 38.68 -22.35
C CYS A 735 12.72 38.94 -21.44
N THR A 736 13.53 40.00 -21.63
CA THR A 736 14.85 40.09 -20.99
C THR A 736 14.88 40.34 -19.48
N ALA A 737 13.79 40.82 -18.88
CA ALA A 737 13.68 40.98 -17.43
C ALA A 737 12.80 39.91 -16.75
N GLU A 738 12.29 38.94 -17.51
CA GLU A 738 11.26 38.02 -17.06
C GLU A 738 11.85 36.80 -16.33
N ARG A 739 11.49 36.61 -15.05
CA ARG A 739 11.97 35.51 -14.19
C ARG A 739 10.88 34.56 -13.70
N GLU A 740 9.63 34.95 -13.87
CA GLU A 740 8.44 34.23 -13.39
C GLU A 740 7.41 34.09 -14.52
N PRO A 741 6.59 33.02 -14.50
CA PRO A 741 5.49 32.84 -15.44
C PRO A 741 4.38 33.89 -15.23
N LEU A 742 3.50 34.02 -16.21
CA LEU A 742 2.26 34.78 -16.07
C LEU A 742 1.25 33.97 -15.24
N VAL A 743 0.83 34.51 -14.09
CA VAL A 743 -0.12 33.86 -13.15
C VAL A 743 -1.57 34.01 -13.60
N VAL A 744 -1.87 35.04 -14.41
CA VAL A 744 -3.20 35.29 -14.99
C VAL A 744 -3.33 34.67 -16.39
N ALA A 745 -4.58 34.49 -16.84
CA ALA A 745 -4.85 34.09 -18.22
C ALA A 745 -4.23 35.08 -19.22
N TYR A 746 -3.71 34.58 -20.35
CA TYR A 746 -3.04 35.41 -21.34
C TYR A 746 -4.02 36.42 -21.96
N PRO A 747 -3.75 37.74 -21.99
CA PRO A 747 -4.73 38.77 -22.38
C PRO A 747 -5.21 38.77 -23.84
N ARG A 748 -4.73 37.83 -24.68
CA ARG A 748 -4.92 37.82 -26.13
C ARG A 748 -5.68 36.58 -26.57
N SER A 749 -6.51 36.71 -27.60
CA SER A 749 -7.10 35.58 -28.32
C SER A 749 -6.04 34.62 -28.88
N LYS A 750 -6.44 33.37 -29.21
CA LYS A 750 -5.65 32.39 -29.97
C LYS A 750 -4.91 33.02 -31.16
N ASP A 751 -3.75 32.47 -31.48
CA ASP A 751 -3.00 32.91 -32.66
C ASP A 751 -3.75 32.48 -33.94
N PRO A 752 -3.90 33.34 -34.97
CA PRO A 752 -4.52 32.93 -36.23
C PRO A 752 -3.87 31.71 -36.90
N ALA A 753 -2.58 31.44 -36.67
CA ALA A 753 -1.93 30.22 -37.14
C ALA A 753 -2.36 28.97 -36.35
N GLU A 754 -2.65 29.09 -35.05
CA GLU A 754 -3.20 28.00 -34.23
C GLU A 754 -4.58 27.56 -34.77
N VAL A 755 -5.43 28.54 -35.08
CA VAL A 755 -6.75 28.31 -35.69
C VAL A 755 -6.62 27.65 -37.08
N ILE A 756 -5.58 27.97 -37.86
CA ILE A 756 -5.31 27.29 -39.14
C ILE A 756 -4.86 25.84 -38.91
N VAL A 757 -4.04 25.55 -37.90
CA VAL A 757 -3.65 24.18 -37.54
C VAL A 757 -4.88 23.36 -37.13
N GLU A 758 -5.68 23.87 -36.18
CA GLU A 758 -6.90 23.19 -35.71
C GLU A 758 -7.88 22.91 -36.86
N LYS A 759 -8.07 23.88 -37.76
CA LYS A 759 -8.89 23.73 -38.97
C LYS A 759 -8.34 22.67 -39.92
N VAL A 760 -7.06 22.72 -40.28
CA VAL A 760 -6.49 21.81 -41.28
C VAL A 760 -6.39 20.38 -40.76
N LEU A 761 -6.13 20.18 -39.47
CA LEU A 761 -6.18 18.85 -38.85
C LEU A 761 -7.63 18.31 -38.77
N GLY A 762 -8.62 19.18 -38.58
CA GLY A 762 -10.04 18.81 -38.65
C GLY A 762 -10.52 18.43 -40.06
N ASP A 763 -9.90 18.99 -41.12
CA ASP A 763 -10.15 18.68 -42.53
C ASP A 763 -9.52 17.34 -42.99
N MET A 764 -8.71 16.64 -42.16
CA MET A 764 -7.95 15.44 -42.56
C MET A 764 -8.74 14.13 -42.48
N SER A 765 -8.47 13.21 -43.43
CA SER A 765 -9.06 11.87 -43.43
C SER A 765 -8.31 10.86 -42.55
N LYS A 766 -7.07 11.16 -42.14
CA LYS A 766 -6.32 10.37 -41.15
C LYS A 766 -6.15 11.12 -39.84
N GLN A 767 -6.37 10.39 -38.74
CA GLN A 767 -6.19 10.91 -37.39
C GLN A 767 -4.73 11.34 -37.15
N VAL A 768 -4.55 12.63 -36.86
CA VAL A 768 -3.32 13.23 -36.36
C VAL A 768 -3.60 13.82 -34.99
N LEU A 769 -2.68 13.64 -34.04
CA LEU A 769 -2.80 14.16 -32.68
C LEU A 769 -2.17 15.57 -32.58
N LEU A 770 -2.94 16.55 -32.14
CA LEU A 770 -2.46 17.91 -31.89
C LEU A 770 -1.85 18.01 -30.49
N LEU A 771 -0.53 18.20 -30.41
CA LEU A 771 0.12 18.59 -29.15
C LEU A 771 -0.12 20.10 -28.95
N ASN A 772 -1.21 20.48 -28.26
CA ASN A 772 -1.53 21.90 -28.04
C ASN A 772 -0.67 22.51 -26.92
N VAL A 773 0.55 22.88 -27.29
CA VAL A 773 1.53 23.52 -26.42
C VAL A 773 1.42 25.05 -26.40
N THR A 774 0.50 25.65 -27.17
CA THR A 774 0.46 27.10 -27.39
C THR A 774 0.11 27.85 -26.10
N GLY A 775 -1.05 27.54 -25.50
CA GLY A 775 -1.55 28.26 -24.32
C GLY A 775 -0.64 28.13 -23.10
N LEU A 776 -0.16 26.92 -22.79
CA LEU A 776 0.75 26.70 -21.67
C LEU A 776 2.10 27.42 -21.86
N SER A 777 2.60 27.50 -23.09
CA SER A 777 3.86 28.21 -23.39
C SER A 777 3.70 29.73 -23.41
N GLN A 778 2.51 30.27 -23.68
CA GLN A 778 2.23 31.71 -23.62
C GLN A 778 2.38 32.28 -22.20
N LEU A 779 2.18 31.44 -21.18
CA LEU A 779 2.41 31.83 -19.79
C LEU A 779 3.90 31.88 -19.43
N ARG A 780 4.81 31.35 -20.25
CA ARG A 780 6.23 31.15 -19.92
C ARG A 780 7.19 32.21 -20.45
N LYS A 781 6.81 33.49 -20.38
CA LYS A 781 7.66 34.64 -20.74
C LYS A 781 9.10 34.60 -20.17
N ASP A 782 9.27 33.93 -19.03
CA ASP A 782 10.53 33.66 -18.31
C ASP A 782 11.44 32.57 -18.91
N GLY A 783 10.88 31.60 -19.64
CA GLY A 783 11.58 30.40 -20.11
C GLY A 783 12.46 30.58 -21.35
N HIS A 784 12.56 31.80 -21.88
CA HIS A 784 13.34 32.11 -23.08
C HIS A 784 14.83 32.34 -22.77
N PRO A 785 15.75 32.03 -23.71
CA PRO A 785 17.17 32.34 -23.56
C PRO A 785 17.48 33.81 -23.40
N SER A 786 16.68 34.73 -23.97
CA SER A 786 16.92 36.17 -23.89
C SER A 786 18.34 36.49 -24.40
N ILE A 787 19.23 37.03 -23.58
CA ILE A 787 20.64 37.34 -23.87
C ILE A 787 21.58 36.13 -23.70
N TYR A 788 21.08 35.02 -23.13
CA TYR A 788 21.82 33.81 -22.79
C TYR A 788 21.68 32.69 -23.85
N GLY A 789 21.17 33.01 -25.05
CA GLY A 789 21.14 32.08 -26.18
C GLY A 789 22.50 31.94 -26.86
N ASN A 790 22.80 32.79 -27.84
CA ASN A 790 24.11 32.80 -28.51
C ASN A 790 25.14 33.71 -27.80
N GLY A 791 25.00 33.89 -26.49
CA GLY A 791 25.73 34.88 -25.70
C GLY A 791 25.33 36.33 -26.00
N ALA A 792 25.64 37.24 -25.05
CA ALA A 792 25.10 38.60 -25.03
C ALA A 792 25.46 39.49 -26.25
N HIS A 793 26.41 39.08 -27.09
CA HIS A 793 26.87 39.83 -28.27
C HIS A 793 26.16 39.49 -29.58
N LEU A 794 25.51 38.31 -29.70
CA LEU A 794 24.87 37.87 -30.95
C LEU A 794 23.37 38.19 -31.03
N GLY A 795 22.81 38.76 -29.98
CA GLY A 795 21.44 39.27 -29.93
C GLY A 795 20.50 38.45 -29.05
N MET A 796 19.30 39.01 -28.87
CA MET A 796 18.25 38.47 -28.02
C MET A 796 17.49 37.32 -28.71
N ASP A 797 17.01 36.35 -27.93
CA ASP A 797 16.06 35.33 -28.37
C ASP A 797 14.87 35.22 -27.41
N CYS A 798 13.71 35.70 -27.85
CA CYS A 798 12.42 35.51 -27.18
C CYS A 798 11.50 34.57 -27.99
N SER A 799 12.07 33.53 -28.60
CA SER A 799 11.39 32.62 -29.54
C SER A 799 11.70 31.15 -29.30
N HIS A 800 12.96 30.80 -29.05
CA HIS A 800 13.36 29.46 -28.57
C HIS A 800 13.34 29.42 -27.04
N TRP A 801 13.62 28.25 -26.46
CA TRP A 801 13.48 28.00 -25.02
C TRP A 801 14.78 27.48 -24.42
N CYS A 802 15.05 27.89 -23.17
CA CYS A 802 16.12 27.30 -22.36
C CYS A 802 15.87 25.82 -22.12
N LEU A 803 16.96 25.05 -21.99
CA LEU A 803 16.96 23.65 -21.60
C LEU A 803 17.82 23.45 -20.33
N PRO A 804 17.33 22.75 -19.29
CA PRO A 804 15.94 22.33 -19.07
C PRO A 804 14.95 23.50 -19.06
N GLY A 805 13.66 23.20 -19.28
CA GLY A 805 12.60 24.19 -19.38
C GLY A 805 11.34 23.73 -20.13
N VAL A 806 10.74 24.66 -20.88
CA VAL A 806 9.42 24.49 -21.53
C VAL A 806 9.34 23.30 -22.52
N PRO A 807 10.37 23.00 -23.33
CA PRO A 807 10.34 21.83 -24.22
C PRO A 807 10.32 20.48 -23.48
N ASP A 808 10.79 20.42 -22.24
CA ASP A 808 10.71 19.20 -21.43
C ASP A 808 9.25 18.90 -21.06
N THR A 809 8.46 19.95 -20.83
CA THR A 809 7.00 19.82 -20.66
C THR A 809 6.31 19.39 -21.95
N TRP A 810 6.76 19.87 -23.13
CA TRP A 810 6.26 19.38 -24.41
C TRP A 810 6.56 17.89 -24.60
N ASN A 811 7.72 17.42 -24.13
CA ASN A 811 8.11 16.01 -24.16
C ASN A 811 7.38 15.15 -23.12
N GLN A 812 7.07 15.68 -21.93
CA GLN A 812 6.21 15.03 -20.94
C GLN A 812 4.77 14.88 -21.45
N LEU A 813 4.23 15.88 -22.17
CA LEU A 813 2.92 15.79 -22.83
C LEU A 813 2.93 14.78 -23.99
N LEU A 814 3.97 14.78 -24.83
CA LEU A 814 4.16 13.77 -25.88
C LEU A 814 4.23 12.35 -25.28
N TYR A 815 5.01 12.13 -24.21
CA TYR A 815 5.08 10.87 -23.48
C TYR A 815 3.71 10.44 -22.93
N THR A 816 2.97 11.38 -22.33
CA THR A 816 1.60 11.14 -21.85
C THR A 816 0.65 10.71 -22.98
N GLU A 817 0.71 11.36 -24.15
CA GLU A 817 -0.06 10.96 -25.34
C GLU A 817 0.39 9.61 -25.93
N LEU A 818 1.67 9.27 -25.81
CA LEU A 818 2.22 8.00 -26.28
C LEU A 818 1.81 6.81 -25.38
N ILE A 819 1.57 7.06 -24.09
CA ILE A 819 1.03 6.07 -23.13
C ILE A 819 -0.50 5.95 -23.21
N ARG A 820 -1.23 7.09 -23.28
CA ARG A 820 -2.70 7.05 -23.15
C ARG A 820 -3.45 6.63 -24.41
N ASN A 821 -2.81 6.62 -25.58
CA ASN A 821 -3.41 6.19 -26.86
C ASN A 821 -2.77 4.89 -27.37
#